data_AF-A0A9N8E3W5-F1
#
_entry.id   AF-A0A9N8E3W5-F1
#
_cell.length_a   1.000
_cell.length_b   1.000
_cell.length_c   1.000
_cell.angle_alpha   90.00
_cell.angle_beta   90.00
_cell.angle_gamma   90.00
#
_symmetry.space_group_name_H-M   'P 1'
#
loop_
_entity.id
_entity.type
_entity.pdbx_description
1 polymer ?
#
loop_
_entity_poly.entity_id
_entity_poly.type
_entity_poly.pdbx_seq_one_letter_code
_entity_poly.pdbx_strand_id
1 'polypeptide(L)'
;MMLASRRVAQQHAGKASRAFASTVTGTAGKQQSTGGNNSQDSYHGPMAALGAALFGAASAGAVTMMETKQKLPKQKYTSPETIPIVGKESHHSDYNDPPPRPDLPTFKLDDVAEHCDESSLWFTFRGAVYDMTFFLNGHPGGTPRLLMAGGQDLEPYWEVYRQHFRGHVVAWMERHRIGNLSPEDAKKAASMDFGDMFETDPIRDPNLLGCTIKPWCGEPRIELLTRDYFTPNELFYVRNHLAVPDIDVEDYCLIVKGKGVKKHKFTLKDLKEKFPKHEVVTTLQCAGNRREDMHDDNHKIYIAPHWVVGAMSTAKWGGPKIRDVLKYCGMDVDAMALGEKTPDNIKHVQFEGYDIDETGLCYGGSIPIDKAVDGLGDCIFAYEMNGTPLPRDHGYPVRAIAPGHAGARQCKWLHKVIVSDKESQKSWQQKSYRGFAPDINFEDDLANWPPPRLDQAPIVQEMPVQSLVCNPPQNSLLGMKNATDIEVKGVAWSGGGRKIERVDVSIDGGKNWTAAELYKPIEQRRNRHWAWTHFSKTLQLPEEVQKKLAKGQQVTLDISSKAMNSDFNVQPERMEPYWNARGVCINHWYHVKTTLDPHREKGTKAHDNTTDEFANTPSGGKFAQAWGTHGWTIDPQHQSDPKANVAPEAKHF
;
A
#
# COMPACT_ATOMS: atom_id res chain seq x y z
N MET A 1 43.51 -38.83 9.67
CA MET A 1 44.12 -37.70 10.42
C MET A 1 43.03 -37.11 11.30
N MET A 2 42.63 -37.69 12.43
CA MET A 2 43.33 -37.83 13.73
C MET A 2 43.95 -36.53 14.28
N LEU A 3 43.23 -35.98 15.28
CA LEU A 3 43.68 -35.65 16.65
C LEU A 3 44.52 -34.39 16.97
N ALA A 4 44.02 -33.71 18.03
CA ALA A 4 44.70 -33.01 19.15
C ALA A 4 45.24 -31.59 18.88
N SER A 5 45.09 -30.58 19.76
CA SER A 5 45.08 -30.51 21.24
C SER A 5 44.26 -29.29 21.73
N ARG A 6 43.40 -29.28 22.79
CA ARG A 6 43.62 -29.22 24.27
C ARG A 6 44.79 -28.30 24.69
N ARG A 7 44.79 -27.47 25.75
CA ARG A 7 43.93 -27.03 26.88
C ARG A 7 44.79 -26.01 27.65
N VAL A 8 44.22 -24.97 28.27
CA VAL A 8 44.47 -24.59 29.69
C VAL A 8 43.20 -23.89 30.22
N ALA A 9 42.77 -24.31 31.40
CA ALA A 9 41.63 -23.79 32.16
C ALA A 9 42.04 -23.64 33.65
N GLN A 10 41.15 -23.01 34.44
CA GLN A 10 41.10 -22.79 35.90
C GLN A 10 41.50 -21.37 36.32
N GLN A 11 40.81 -20.64 37.23
CA GLN A 11 39.91 -20.95 38.35
C GLN A 11 38.78 -19.88 38.37
N HIS A 12 37.55 -20.02 38.89
CA HIS A 12 37.09 -20.56 40.17
C HIS A 12 35.60 -20.97 40.06
N ALA A 13 35.23 -22.06 40.73
CA ALA A 13 33.85 -22.38 41.09
C ALA A 13 33.79 -22.75 42.58
N GLY A 14 32.74 -22.33 43.26
CA GLY A 14 32.33 -22.81 44.57
C GLY A 14 30.91 -22.33 44.86
N LYS A 15 29.90 -23.18 44.61
CA LYS A 15 29.07 -23.89 45.62
C LYS A 15 27.97 -22.99 46.23
N ALA A 16 26.71 -23.39 46.37
CA ALA A 16 26.05 -24.67 46.19
C ALA A 16 24.53 -24.47 46.08
N SER A 17 23.87 -25.51 45.57
CA SER A 17 22.43 -25.66 45.39
C SER A 17 21.69 -26.09 46.67
N ARG A 18 20.37 -25.86 46.66
CA ARG A 18 19.24 -26.72 47.12
C ARG A 18 18.02 -25.80 47.29
N ALA A 19 16.76 -26.16 47.10
CA ALA A 19 16.03 -27.25 46.47
C ALA A 19 14.56 -27.00 46.83
N PHE A 20 13.66 -27.21 45.86
CA PHE A 20 12.27 -27.66 45.99
C PHE A 20 11.16 -26.79 46.64
N ALA A 21 10.07 -26.74 45.87
CA ALA A 21 8.67 -27.05 46.23
C ALA A 21 7.64 -25.91 46.14
N SER A 22 6.60 -26.27 45.40
CA SER A 22 5.31 -25.63 45.15
C SER A 22 4.53 -25.25 46.41
N THR A 23 3.73 -24.19 46.34
CA THR A 23 2.36 -24.22 46.89
C THR A 23 1.45 -23.21 46.18
N VAL A 24 0.29 -23.72 45.77
CA VAL A 24 -0.91 -22.99 45.36
C VAL A 24 -1.79 -22.80 46.58
N THR A 25 -2.17 -21.56 46.88
CA THR A 25 -3.41 -21.11 47.57
C THR A 25 -3.52 -19.60 47.24
N GLY A 26 -4.63 -18.97 46.86
CA GLY A 26 -6.03 -19.29 47.06
C GLY A 26 -6.60 -18.44 48.20
N THR A 27 -6.93 -17.16 47.97
CA THR A 27 -7.91 -16.42 48.80
C THR A 27 -8.58 -15.31 48.00
N ALA A 28 -9.91 -15.39 48.00
CA ALA A 28 -10.85 -14.40 47.52
C ALA A 28 -11.02 -13.23 48.52
N GLY A 29 -11.40 -12.07 48.01
CA GLY A 29 -11.91 -10.94 48.79
C GLY A 29 -12.81 -10.07 47.92
N LYS A 30 -14.13 -10.19 48.13
CA LYS A 30 -15.18 -9.28 47.63
C LYS A 30 -15.29 -8.06 48.55
N GLN A 31 -15.51 -6.87 47.98
CA GLN A 31 -16.48 -5.83 48.39
C GLN A 31 -16.27 -4.59 47.50
N GLN A 32 -17.18 -4.26 46.58
CA GLN A 32 -18.40 -3.42 46.71
C GLN A 32 -18.16 -1.90 46.58
N SER A 33 -18.60 -1.39 45.42
CA SER A 33 -19.28 -0.11 45.10
C SER A 33 -19.04 1.17 45.92
N THR A 34 -18.71 2.24 45.19
CA THR A 34 -19.30 3.60 45.15
C THR A 34 -18.47 4.35 44.07
N GLY A 35 -18.97 5.14 43.12
CA GLY A 35 -20.09 6.07 43.12
C GLY A 35 -19.52 7.48 42.96
N GLY A 36 -19.62 8.07 41.76
CA GLY A 36 -19.78 9.51 41.58
C GLY A 36 -18.57 10.39 41.21
N ASN A 37 -18.82 11.16 40.13
CA ASN A 37 -18.38 12.54 39.84
C ASN A 37 -17.02 12.85 39.18
N ASN A 38 -17.13 13.12 37.88
CA ASN A 38 -16.83 14.41 37.24
C ASN A 38 -16.24 15.50 38.13
N SER A 39 -15.05 15.99 37.76
CA SER A 39 -14.74 17.42 37.83
C SER A 39 -13.85 17.79 36.64
N GLN A 40 -14.35 18.75 35.86
CA GLN A 40 -13.60 19.55 34.93
C GLN A 40 -12.67 20.44 35.75
N ASP A 41 -11.40 20.56 35.36
CA ASP A 41 -10.58 21.70 35.75
C ASP A 41 -10.05 22.40 34.51
N SER A 42 -10.56 23.60 34.34
CA SER A 42 -10.20 24.60 33.36
C SER A 42 -9.15 25.51 34.00
N TYR A 43 -8.02 25.72 33.32
CA TYR A 43 -7.09 26.79 33.68
C TYR A 43 -6.96 27.76 32.50
N HIS A 44 -7.63 28.90 32.64
CA HIS A 44 -7.36 30.14 31.94
C HIS A 44 -6.57 31.08 32.86
N GLY A 45 -5.55 31.72 32.32
CA GLY A 45 -4.80 32.81 32.94
C GLY A 45 -3.76 33.36 31.96
N PRO A 46 -3.47 34.68 31.96
CA PRO A 46 -3.71 35.49 30.77
C PRO A 46 -2.47 36.00 30.02
N MET A 47 -2.76 36.50 28.82
CA MET A 47 -1.93 37.37 27.97
C MET A 47 -1.37 38.60 28.71
N ALA A 48 -0.13 38.95 28.40
CA ALA A 48 0.39 40.31 28.50
C ALA A 48 1.27 40.62 27.28
N ALA A 49 0.91 41.69 26.57
CA ALA A 49 1.67 42.30 25.49
C ALA A 49 2.47 43.49 26.03
N LEU A 50 3.68 43.73 25.50
CA LEU A 50 4.17 45.02 24.95
C LEU A 50 5.71 44.98 24.78
N GLY A 51 6.20 45.61 23.71
CA GLY A 51 7.59 46.06 23.62
C GLY A 51 8.17 46.09 22.21
N ALA A 52 7.96 47.19 21.49
CA ALA A 52 8.55 47.47 20.18
C ALA A 52 9.89 48.24 20.29
N ALA A 53 10.57 48.36 19.12
CA ALA A 53 11.71 49.23 18.76
C ALA A 53 13.13 48.69 19.04
N LEU A 54 14.18 48.83 18.19
CA LEU A 54 14.43 49.54 16.93
C LEU A 54 15.86 49.18 16.40
N PHE A 55 16.07 49.39 15.09
CA PHE A 55 17.33 49.69 14.33
C PHE A 55 18.45 48.65 14.10
N GLY A 56 18.87 48.54 12.83
CA GLY A 56 20.19 48.04 12.43
C GLY A 56 20.31 47.64 10.95
N ALA A 57 20.45 48.62 10.05
CA ALA A 57 20.83 48.39 8.66
C ALA A 57 22.34 48.12 8.54
N ALA A 58 22.75 47.17 7.70
CA ALA A 58 24.08 47.12 7.11
C ALA A 58 24.02 46.43 5.74
N SER A 59 24.64 47.08 4.77
CA SER A 59 24.68 46.75 3.35
C SER A 59 26.02 46.12 2.94
N ALA A 60 25.98 45.50 1.76
CA ALA A 60 27.07 45.19 0.83
C ALA A 60 27.89 43.90 1.00
N GLY A 61 27.95 43.13 -0.09
CA GLY A 61 28.83 41.98 -0.26
C GLY A 61 28.40 41.07 -1.41
N ALA A 62 28.35 41.59 -2.64
CA ALA A 62 28.11 40.78 -3.83
C ALA A 62 29.33 39.91 -4.16
N VAL A 63 29.14 38.60 -4.31
CA VAL A 63 30.06 37.70 -5.01
C VAL A 63 29.27 36.98 -6.09
N THR A 64 29.61 37.29 -7.33
CA THR A 64 29.01 36.75 -8.55
C THR A 64 29.58 35.35 -8.83
N MET A 65 28.75 34.31 -8.79
CA MET A 65 29.06 33.00 -9.38
C MET A 65 28.19 32.85 -10.64
N MET A 66 28.84 32.78 -11.79
CA MET A 66 28.20 32.54 -13.09
C MET A 66 27.71 31.09 -13.16
N GLU A 67 26.39 30.87 -13.09
CA GLU A 67 25.76 29.63 -13.53
C GLU A 67 25.24 29.81 -14.96
N THR A 68 25.80 29.04 -15.90
CA THR A 68 25.27 28.85 -17.25
C THR A 68 23.93 28.12 -17.18
N LYS A 69 22.83 28.87 -17.13
CA LYS A 69 21.47 28.35 -17.30
C LYS A 69 21.18 28.09 -18.78
N GLN A 70 21.22 26.82 -19.20
CA GLN A 70 20.48 26.40 -20.40
C GLN A 70 18.98 26.41 -20.06
N LYS A 71 18.26 27.40 -20.59
CA LYS A 71 16.79 27.47 -20.53
C LYS A 71 16.19 26.41 -21.46
N LEU A 72 15.57 25.39 -20.89
CA LEU A 72 14.58 24.57 -21.60
C LEU A 72 13.30 25.41 -21.82
N PRO A 73 12.65 25.32 -22.99
CA PRO A 73 11.53 26.19 -23.33
C PRO A 73 10.29 25.87 -22.50
N LYS A 74 9.70 26.90 -21.88
CA LYS A 74 8.39 26.84 -21.24
C LYS A 74 7.31 26.75 -22.32
N GLN A 75 6.69 25.60 -22.47
CA GLN A 75 5.48 25.46 -23.28
C GLN A 75 4.28 25.97 -22.46
N LYS A 76 3.60 27.02 -22.96
CA LYS A 76 2.34 27.50 -22.39
C LYS A 76 1.25 26.47 -22.70
N TYR A 77 0.75 25.79 -21.68
CA TYR A 77 -0.46 25.00 -21.78
C TYR A 77 -1.67 25.95 -21.75
N THR A 78 -2.37 26.05 -22.87
CA THR A 78 -3.74 26.54 -22.91
C THR A 78 -4.66 25.43 -22.44
N SER A 79 -5.44 25.70 -21.40
CA SER A 79 -6.51 24.83 -20.88
C SER A 79 -7.47 24.42 -22.01
N PRO A 80 -7.73 23.12 -22.24
CA PRO A 80 -8.80 22.70 -23.13
C PRO A 80 -10.16 23.01 -22.49
N GLU A 81 -11.08 23.50 -23.32
CA GLU A 81 -12.47 23.74 -22.98
C GLU A 81 -13.14 22.45 -22.45
N THR A 82 -13.96 22.60 -21.42
CA THR A 82 -14.81 21.54 -20.86
C THR A 82 -15.74 20.96 -21.93
N ILE A 83 -15.58 19.69 -22.26
CA ILE A 83 -16.46 18.94 -23.19
C ILE A 83 -17.54 18.22 -22.38
N PRO A 84 -18.83 18.29 -22.77
CA PRO A 84 -19.92 17.67 -22.03
C PRO A 84 -19.88 16.14 -22.10
N ILE A 85 -20.11 15.51 -20.95
CA ILE A 85 -20.25 14.06 -20.80
C ILE A 85 -21.55 13.63 -21.49
N VAL A 86 -21.44 12.95 -22.64
CA VAL A 86 -22.54 12.20 -23.24
C VAL A 86 -22.06 10.78 -23.56
N GLY A 87 -22.64 9.83 -22.84
CA GLY A 87 -22.46 8.39 -23.05
C GLY A 87 -23.43 7.64 -22.15
N LYS A 88 -24.67 7.50 -22.61
CA LYS A 88 -25.70 6.66 -22.01
C LYS A 88 -25.37 5.17 -22.22
N GLU A 89 -25.74 4.39 -21.21
CA GLU A 89 -26.02 2.95 -21.23
C GLU A 89 -24.84 2.01 -21.53
N SER A 90 -24.18 1.57 -20.45
CA SER A 90 -23.53 0.26 -20.40
C SER A 90 -24.21 -0.57 -19.31
N HIS A 91 -24.88 -1.64 -19.70
CA HIS A 91 -25.60 -2.55 -18.83
C HIS A 91 -24.73 -3.00 -17.65
N HIS A 92 -25.21 -2.72 -16.42
CA HIS A 92 -24.71 -3.29 -15.18
C HIS A 92 -24.82 -4.81 -15.29
N SER A 93 -23.73 -5.54 -15.05
CA SER A 93 -23.78 -7.01 -15.03
C SER A 93 -24.81 -7.48 -14.00
N ASP A 94 -25.69 -8.42 -14.38
CA ASP A 94 -26.80 -9.01 -13.61
C ASP A 94 -26.46 -9.54 -12.19
N TYR A 95 -25.20 -9.50 -11.77
CA TYR A 95 -24.72 -10.00 -10.48
C TYR A 95 -24.79 -9.00 -9.31
N ASN A 96 -25.06 -7.71 -9.58
CA ASN A 96 -25.07 -6.66 -8.55
C ASN A 96 -26.49 -6.23 -8.14
N ASP A 97 -27.53 -6.72 -8.79
CA ASP A 97 -28.91 -6.47 -8.38
C ASP A 97 -29.32 -7.49 -7.31
N PRO A 98 -29.90 -7.04 -6.18
CA PRO A 98 -30.45 -7.97 -5.22
C PRO A 98 -31.60 -8.75 -5.87
N PRO A 99 -31.69 -10.08 -5.67
CA PRO A 99 -32.75 -10.88 -6.26
C PRO A 99 -34.13 -10.46 -5.72
N PRO A 100 -35.23 -10.66 -6.47
CA PRO A 100 -36.57 -10.40 -5.95
C PRO A 100 -36.90 -11.27 -4.74
N ARG A 101 -37.38 -10.66 -3.65
CA ARG A 101 -37.78 -11.34 -2.40
C ARG A 101 -39.16 -10.90 -1.93
N PRO A 102 -40.25 -11.21 -2.68
CA PRO A 102 -41.61 -10.83 -2.31
C PRO A 102 -42.11 -11.53 -1.04
N ASP A 103 -41.38 -12.55 -0.57
CA ASP A 103 -41.61 -13.26 0.69
C ASP A 103 -41.26 -12.42 1.94
N LEU A 104 -40.45 -11.36 1.79
CA LEU A 104 -40.00 -10.52 2.89
C LEU A 104 -40.92 -9.31 3.11
N PRO A 105 -41.01 -8.78 4.35
CA PRO A 105 -41.85 -7.63 4.67
C PRO A 105 -41.46 -6.37 3.88
N THR A 106 -42.42 -5.48 3.71
CA THR A 106 -42.20 -4.14 3.12
C THR A 106 -42.11 -3.10 4.22
N PHE A 107 -41.07 -2.27 4.18
CA PHE A 107 -40.81 -1.17 5.11
C PHE A 107 -40.99 0.17 4.40
N LYS A 108 -41.35 1.22 5.16
CA LYS A 108 -41.25 2.60 4.68
C LYS A 108 -39.82 3.10 4.84
N LEU A 109 -39.42 4.05 4.00
CA LEU A 109 -38.10 4.67 4.12
C LEU A 109 -37.92 5.39 5.47
N ASP A 110 -38.97 6.04 5.98
CA ASP A 110 -38.94 6.72 7.28
C ASP A 110 -38.67 5.74 8.44
N ASP A 111 -39.22 4.53 8.37
CA ASP A 111 -38.98 3.50 9.39
C ASP A 111 -37.50 3.06 9.37
N VAL A 112 -36.92 2.89 8.17
CA VAL A 112 -35.49 2.53 8.04
C VAL A 112 -34.59 3.65 8.59
N ALA A 113 -34.97 4.91 8.42
CA ALA A 113 -34.20 6.06 8.90
C ALA A 113 -34.07 6.12 10.44
N GLU A 114 -34.96 5.45 11.18
CA GLU A 114 -34.86 5.32 12.65
C GLU A 114 -33.68 4.42 13.09
N HIS A 115 -33.16 3.59 12.18
CA HIS A 115 -32.07 2.64 12.43
C HIS A 115 -30.72 3.18 11.92
N CYS A 116 -30.22 4.24 12.54
CA CYS A 116 -29.03 4.99 12.10
C CYS A 116 -27.92 5.13 13.15
N ASP A 117 -27.91 4.31 14.21
CA ASP A 117 -26.94 4.43 15.31
C ASP A 117 -26.21 3.11 15.63
N GLU A 118 -25.36 3.12 16.67
CA GLU A 118 -24.56 1.94 17.06
C GLU A 118 -25.39 0.77 17.61
N SER A 119 -26.62 1.03 18.07
CA SER A 119 -27.51 0.02 18.62
C SER A 119 -28.40 -0.61 17.57
N SER A 120 -28.70 0.12 16.50
CA SER A 120 -29.47 -0.37 15.37
C SER A 120 -29.09 0.36 14.09
N LEU A 121 -28.60 -0.41 13.11
CA LEU A 121 -28.02 0.12 11.89
C LEU A 121 -28.55 -0.61 10.66
N TRP A 122 -29.51 0.01 9.98
CA TRP A 122 -30.09 -0.50 8.75
C TRP A 122 -29.67 0.34 7.55
N PHE A 123 -29.75 -0.28 6.38
CA PHE A 123 -29.41 0.33 5.10
C PHE A 123 -30.42 -0.08 4.04
N THR A 124 -30.54 0.75 3.00
CA THR A 124 -31.23 0.37 1.77
C THR A 124 -30.23 0.26 0.62
N PHE A 125 -30.50 -0.64 -0.32
CA PHE A 125 -29.75 -0.70 -1.58
C PHE A 125 -30.66 -1.30 -2.65
N ARG A 126 -30.92 -0.54 -3.72
CA ARG A 126 -31.77 -0.97 -4.84
C ARG A 126 -33.13 -1.52 -4.39
N GLY A 127 -33.73 -0.85 -3.40
CA GLY A 127 -35.05 -1.20 -2.85
C GLY A 127 -35.05 -2.37 -1.86
N ALA A 128 -33.92 -3.03 -1.60
CA ALA A 128 -33.79 -4.01 -0.53
C ALA A 128 -33.39 -3.32 0.80
N VAL A 129 -33.83 -3.88 1.93
CA VAL A 129 -33.55 -3.37 3.29
C VAL A 129 -32.70 -4.38 4.05
N TYR A 130 -31.59 -3.93 4.65
CA TYR A 130 -30.58 -4.75 5.30
C TYR A 130 -30.38 -4.33 6.76
N ASP A 131 -30.29 -5.31 7.67
CA ASP A 131 -29.82 -5.07 9.03
C ASP A 131 -28.33 -5.44 9.14
N MET A 132 -27.49 -4.43 9.31
CA MET A 132 -26.04 -4.56 9.36
C MET A 132 -25.48 -4.19 10.73
N THR A 133 -26.32 -4.20 11.78
CA THR A 133 -25.93 -3.87 13.15
C THR A 133 -24.75 -4.73 13.63
N PHE A 134 -24.75 -6.02 13.28
CA PHE A 134 -23.65 -6.94 13.63
C PHE A 134 -22.29 -6.53 13.02
N PHE A 135 -22.30 -5.86 11.86
CA PHE A 135 -21.11 -5.52 11.07
C PHE A 135 -20.50 -4.16 11.45
N LEU A 136 -21.11 -3.43 12.38
CA LEU A 136 -20.72 -2.08 12.81
C LEU A 136 -19.20 -1.92 13.04
N ASN A 137 -18.57 -2.95 13.62
CA ASN A 137 -17.14 -2.96 13.92
C ASN A 137 -16.28 -3.67 12.87
N GLY A 138 -16.87 -4.46 11.98
CA GLY A 138 -16.17 -5.25 10.96
C GLY A 138 -15.73 -4.46 9.74
N HIS A 139 -16.40 -3.34 9.45
CA HIS A 139 -16.12 -2.57 8.24
C HIS A 139 -14.65 -2.11 8.15
N PRO A 140 -13.93 -2.41 7.05
CA PRO A 140 -12.52 -2.07 6.91
C PRO A 140 -12.22 -0.56 7.02
N GLY A 141 -13.16 0.28 6.59
CA GLY A 141 -13.08 1.75 6.72
C GLY A 141 -13.32 2.27 8.13
N GLY A 142 -13.74 1.41 9.07
CA GLY A 142 -14.10 1.78 10.43
C GLY A 142 -15.58 2.14 10.58
N THR A 143 -16.01 2.20 11.84
CA THR A 143 -17.40 2.40 12.26
C THR A 143 -18.01 3.74 11.81
N PRO A 144 -17.30 4.89 11.89
CA PRO A 144 -17.89 6.17 11.48
C PRO A 144 -18.35 6.20 10.02
N ARG A 145 -17.68 5.45 9.14
CA ARG A 145 -18.06 5.33 7.73
C ARG A 145 -19.41 4.66 7.52
N LEU A 146 -19.74 3.67 8.35
CA LEU A 146 -21.04 3.00 8.32
C LEU A 146 -22.12 3.90 8.92
N LEU A 147 -21.85 4.52 10.07
CA LEU A 147 -22.81 5.41 10.75
C LEU A 147 -23.20 6.62 9.87
N MET A 148 -22.28 7.13 9.07
CA MET A 148 -22.57 8.19 8.09
C MET A 148 -23.70 7.83 7.11
N ALA A 149 -23.80 6.55 6.72
CA ALA A 149 -24.81 6.05 5.80
C ALA A 149 -26.00 5.38 6.51
N GLY A 150 -26.01 5.34 7.84
CA GLY A 150 -27.04 4.64 8.62
C GLY A 150 -28.43 5.18 8.33
N GLY A 151 -29.40 4.29 8.12
CA GLY A 151 -30.78 4.63 7.79
C GLY A 151 -30.99 5.18 6.37
N GLN A 152 -29.99 5.08 5.49
CA GLN A 152 -30.00 5.66 4.15
C GLN A 152 -29.72 4.61 3.06
N ASP A 153 -29.84 5.04 1.81
CA ASP A 153 -29.48 4.23 0.65
C ASP A 153 -27.96 4.21 0.43
N LEU A 154 -27.41 3.02 0.17
CA LEU A 154 -25.99 2.81 -0.06
C LEU A 154 -25.54 3.17 -1.47
N GLU A 155 -26.44 3.23 -2.46
CA GLU A 155 -26.08 3.41 -3.87
C GLU A 155 -25.28 4.71 -4.13
N PRO A 156 -25.64 5.89 -3.58
CA PRO A 156 -24.85 7.10 -3.75
C PRO A 156 -23.43 6.98 -3.19
N TYR A 157 -23.29 6.33 -2.04
CA TYR A 157 -21.98 6.07 -1.42
C TYR A 157 -21.15 5.10 -2.26
N TRP A 158 -21.77 4.07 -2.83
CA TRP A 158 -21.09 3.06 -3.64
C TRP A 158 -20.72 3.60 -5.03
N GLU A 159 -21.45 4.57 -5.57
CA GLU A 159 -21.06 5.24 -6.82
C GLU A 159 -19.79 6.09 -6.67
N VAL A 160 -19.54 6.64 -5.47
CA VAL A 160 -18.22 7.18 -5.13
C VAL A 160 -17.25 6.03 -4.83
N TYR A 161 -17.60 5.16 -3.89
CA TYR A 161 -16.76 4.06 -3.41
C TYR A 161 -17.00 2.77 -4.18
N ARG A 162 -16.64 2.84 -5.45
CA ARG A 162 -16.93 1.85 -6.46
C ARG A 162 -16.45 0.42 -6.13
N GLN A 163 -15.42 0.26 -5.32
CA GLN A 163 -14.96 -1.06 -4.87
C GLN A 163 -16.02 -1.95 -4.18
N HIS A 164 -17.13 -1.40 -3.70
CA HIS A 164 -18.20 -2.18 -3.07
C HIS A 164 -19.04 -2.98 -4.06
N PHE A 165 -19.13 -2.57 -5.33
CA PHE A 165 -19.89 -3.25 -6.37
C PHE A 165 -19.20 -4.51 -6.94
N ARG A 166 -18.35 -5.14 -6.13
CA ARG A 166 -17.78 -6.45 -6.45
C ARG A 166 -18.85 -7.49 -6.09
N GLY A 167 -19.25 -8.34 -7.04
CA GLY A 167 -20.46 -9.18 -6.91
C GLY A 167 -20.56 -10.02 -5.63
N HIS A 168 -19.43 -10.49 -5.06
CA HIS A 168 -19.46 -11.23 -3.79
C HIS A 168 -19.74 -10.37 -2.54
N VAL A 169 -19.60 -9.05 -2.63
CA VAL A 169 -19.97 -8.12 -1.56
C VAL A 169 -21.49 -8.02 -1.46
N VAL A 170 -22.17 -7.82 -2.59
CA VAL A 170 -23.65 -7.83 -2.64
C VAL A 170 -24.19 -9.20 -2.24
N ALA A 171 -23.60 -10.28 -2.76
CA ALA A 171 -24.02 -11.64 -2.39
C ALA A 171 -23.84 -11.96 -0.91
N TRP A 172 -22.84 -11.37 -0.24
CA TRP A 172 -22.68 -11.49 1.21
C TRP A 172 -23.70 -10.63 1.96
N MET A 173 -23.89 -9.38 1.54
CA MET A 173 -24.89 -8.47 2.14
C MET A 173 -26.32 -9.04 2.04
N GLU A 174 -26.65 -9.77 0.97
CA GLU A 174 -27.96 -10.42 0.79
C GLU A 174 -28.32 -11.42 1.88
N ARG A 175 -27.33 -12.00 2.58
CA ARG A 175 -27.56 -12.87 3.75
C ARG A 175 -28.19 -12.12 4.93
N HIS A 176 -28.16 -10.80 4.91
CA HIS A 176 -28.60 -9.90 5.98
C HIS A 176 -29.81 -9.05 5.59
N ARG A 177 -30.48 -9.40 4.48
CA ARG A 177 -31.71 -8.73 4.06
C ARG A 177 -32.86 -9.06 5.01
N ILE A 178 -33.55 -8.03 5.47
CA ILE A 178 -34.73 -8.15 6.35
C ILE A 178 -36.03 -7.78 5.64
N GLY A 179 -35.96 -7.08 4.50
CA GLY A 179 -37.16 -6.59 3.82
C GLY A 179 -36.93 -5.93 2.47
N ASN A 180 -37.98 -5.24 2.03
CA ASN A 180 -38.06 -4.46 0.81
C ASN A 180 -38.61 -3.06 1.13
N LEU A 181 -38.28 -2.06 0.31
CA LEU A 181 -39.00 -0.81 0.28
C LEU A 181 -40.25 -0.91 -0.61
N SER A 182 -41.23 -0.03 -0.36
CA SER A 182 -42.28 0.23 -1.36
C SER A 182 -41.67 0.81 -2.65
N PRO A 183 -42.28 0.61 -3.84
CA PRO A 183 -41.77 1.18 -5.09
C PRO A 183 -41.58 2.70 -5.04
N GLU A 184 -42.50 3.41 -4.37
CA GLU A 184 -42.44 4.85 -4.17
C GLU A 184 -41.25 5.25 -3.30
N ASP A 185 -41.00 4.54 -2.21
CA ASP A 185 -39.89 4.81 -1.30
C ASP A 185 -38.54 4.41 -1.88
N ALA A 186 -38.48 3.31 -2.65
CA ALA A 186 -37.28 2.92 -3.40
C ALA A 186 -36.87 4.02 -4.38
N LYS A 187 -37.83 4.67 -5.05
CA LYS A 187 -37.56 5.80 -5.94
C LYS A 187 -37.05 7.04 -5.19
N LYS A 188 -37.56 7.30 -3.98
CA LYS A 188 -37.07 8.41 -3.14
C LYS A 188 -35.65 8.15 -2.66
N ALA A 189 -35.38 6.94 -2.16
CA ALA A 189 -34.07 6.50 -1.70
C ALA A 189 -33.00 6.67 -2.80
N ALA A 190 -33.30 6.26 -4.03
CA ALA A 190 -32.41 6.40 -5.19
C ALA A 190 -32.14 7.84 -5.65
N SER A 191 -32.84 8.85 -5.09
CA SER A 191 -32.64 10.27 -5.45
C SER A 191 -31.67 11.01 -4.53
N MET A 192 -31.09 10.32 -3.53
CA MET A 192 -30.10 10.88 -2.62
C MET A 192 -28.77 11.15 -3.34
N ASP A 193 -28.08 12.21 -2.92
CA ASP A 193 -26.78 12.60 -3.44
C ASP A 193 -25.71 12.53 -2.34
N PHE A 194 -24.51 12.10 -2.71
CA PHE A 194 -23.36 12.02 -1.83
C PHE A 194 -22.20 12.78 -2.49
N GLY A 195 -21.75 13.84 -1.83
CA GLY A 195 -20.75 14.75 -2.38
C GLY A 195 -19.43 14.06 -2.72
N ASP A 196 -18.72 14.59 -3.73
CA ASP A 196 -17.47 14.02 -4.23
C ASP A 196 -16.25 14.80 -3.72
N MET A 197 -15.55 14.25 -2.72
CA MET A 197 -14.31 14.87 -2.22
C MET A 197 -13.11 14.72 -3.17
N PHE A 198 -13.24 13.97 -4.27
CA PHE A 198 -12.13 13.63 -5.18
C PHE A 198 -12.03 14.58 -6.38
N GLU A 199 -12.85 15.61 -6.48
CA GLU A 199 -12.85 16.54 -7.63
C GLU A 199 -11.50 17.23 -7.87
N THR A 200 -10.76 17.50 -6.79
CA THR A 200 -9.47 18.21 -6.84
C THR A 200 -8.25 17.27 -6.90
N ASP A 201 -8.50 15.97 -7.06
CA ASP A 201 -7.43 15.00 -7.20
C ASP A 201 -6.57 15.30 -8.46
N PRO A 202 -5.25 15.06 -8.41
CA PRO A 202 -4.37 15.29 -9.56
C PRO A 202 -4.72 14.40 -10.77
N ILE A 203 -4.32 14.83 -11.96
CA ILE A 203 -4.36 13.99 -13.17
C ILE A 203 -3.15 13.05 -13.15
N ARG A 204 -3.33 11.78 -13.53
CA ARG A 204 -2.29 10.73 -13.52
C ARG A 204 -1.92 10.30 -14.94
N ASP A 205 -0.74 9.69 -15.06
CA ASP A 205 -0.26 9.15 -16.33
C ASP A 205 -1.19 8.01 -16.81
N PRO A 206 -1.56 7.98 -18.09
CA PRO A 206 -2.39 6.90 -18.65
C PRO A 206 -1.73 5.51 -18.56
N ASN A 207 -0.41 5.40 -18.43
CA ASN A 207 0.23 4.10 -18.28
C ASN A 207 0.19 3.56 -16.84
N LEU A 208 -0.40 4.31 -15.90
CA LEU A 208 -0.71 3.84 -14.56
C LEU A 208 -2.07 3.12 -14.58
N LEU A 209 -2.04 1.80 -14.44
CA LEU A 209 -3.22 0.94 -14.44
C LEU A 209 -4.06 1.20 -13.18
N GLY A 210 -5.23 1.81 -13.33
CA GLY A 210 -6.14 2.08 -12.21
C GLY A 210 -6.73 0.80 -11.64
N CYS A 211 -6.54 0.56 -10.34
CA CYS A 211 -7.17 -0.51 -9.57
C CYS A 211 -8.43 -0.05 -8.82
N THR A 212 -8.49 1.24 -8.46
CA THR A 212 -9.68 1.94 -7.95
C THR A 212 -9.64 3.39 -8.41
N ILE A 213 -10.80 3.99 -8.67
CA ILE A 213 -10.88 5.39 -9.13
C ILE A 213 -11.04 6.36 -7.96
N LYS A 214 -11.92 6.05 -6.99
CA LYS A 214 -12.20 6.87 -5.81
C LYS A 214 -12.23 6.00 -4.54
N PRO A 215 -11.18 6.06 -3.70
CA PRO A 215 -9.94 6.81 -3.89
C PRO A 215 -9.08 6.25 -5.03
N TRP A 216 -8.28 7.11 -5.68
CA TRP A 216 -7.40 6.67 -6.76
C TRP A 216 -6.30 5.74 -6.25
N CYS A 217 -6.27 4.52 -6.78
CA CYS A 217 -5.13 3.62 -6.64
C CYS A 217 -4.76 3.09 -8.02
N GLY A 218 -3.47 3.09 -8.36
CA GLY A 218 -2.99 2.54 -9.61
C GLY A 218 -1.55 2.06 -9.57
N GLU A 219 -1.22 1.13 -10.46
CA GLU A 219 0.08 0.49 -10.56
C GLU A 219 0.66 0.62 -11.97
N PRO A 220 1.99 0.74 -12.14
CA PRO A 220 2.60 0.64 -13.46
C PRO A 220 2.38 -0.74 -14.07
N ARG A 221 2.39 -0.78 -15.40
CA ARG A 221 2.57 -2.03 -16.16
C ARG A 221 3.88 -2.70 -15.72
N ILE A 222 3.85 -4.01 -15.48
CA ILE A 222 4.95 -4.74 -14.84
C ILE A 222 6.25 -4.67 -15.66
N GLU A 223 6.16 -4.66 -16.98
CA GLU A 223 7.31 -4.57 -17.89
C GLU A 223 8.08 -3.26 -17.73
N LEU A 224 7.43 -2.19 -17.26
CA LEU A 224 8.04 -0.89 -17.01
C LEU A 224 8.89 -0.88 -15.73
N LEU A 225 8.68 -1.82 -14.80
CA LEU A 225 9.46 -1.89 -13.55
C LEU A 225 10.94 -2.17 -13.81
N THR A 226 11.27 -2.82 -14.93
CA THR A 226 12.67 -3.09 -15.31
C THR A 226 13.26 -2.08 -16.29
N ARG A 227 12.48 -1.08 -16.74
CA ARG A 227 12.92 -0.08 -17.72
C ARG A 227 13.94 0.88 -17.10
N ASP A 228 13.57 1.44 -15.96
CA ASP A 228 14.37 2.41 -15.20
C ASP A 228 14.64 1.87 -13.80
N TYR A 229 15.85 2.06 -13.27
CA TYR A 229 16.15 1.63 -11.90
C TYR A 229 15.40 2.46 -10.85
N PHE A 230 15.23 3.76 -11.11
CA PHE A 230 14.33 4.64 -10.38
C PHE A 230 13.05 4.75 -11.19
N THR A 231 11.93 4.35 -10.61
CA THR A 231 10.63 4.50 -11.24
C THR A 231 10.33 6.00 -11.41
N PRO A 232 10.02 6.48 -12.63
CA PRO A 232 9.59 7.87 -12.82
C PRO A 232 8.40 8.23 -11.94
N ASN A 233 8.33 9.49 -11.51
CA ASN A 233 7.37 9.92 -10.49
C ASN A 233 5.92 9.71 -10.92
N GLU A 234 5.64 9.88 -12.21
CA GLU A 234 4.35 9.71 -12.87
C GLU A 234 3.93 8.25 -13.05
N LEU A 235 4.88 7.30 -12.99
CA LEU A 235 4.64 5.86 -13.06
C LEU A 235 4.79 5.16 -11.70
N PHE A 236 5.22 5.87 -10.66
CA PHE A 236 5.34 5.32 -9.31
C PHE A 236 3.94 4.96 -8.79
N TYR A 237 3.75 3.72 -8.33
CA TYR A 237 2.42 3.25 -7.93
C TYR A 237 1.76 4.19 -6.89
N VAL A 238 0.47 4.48 -7.08
CA VAL A 238 -0.29 5.38 -6.22
C VAL A 238 -1.25 4.56 -5.39
N ARG A 239 -1.19 4.70 -4.06
CA ARG A 239 -2.21 4.17 -3.15
C ARG A 239 -2.76 5.31 -2.30
N ASN A 240 -3.99 5.74 -2.58
CA ASN A 240 -4.72 6.70 -1.75
C ASN A 240 -5.84 5.97 -0.99
N HIS A 241 -6.02 6.24 0.30
CA HIS A 241 -7.19 5.76 1.04
C HIS A 241 -8.36 6.75 0.97
N LEU A 242 -8.03 8.02 0.77
CA LEU A 242 -8.87 9.19 0.89
C LEU A 242 -8.50 10.16 -0.25
N ALA A 243 -9.25 11.25 -0.40
CA ALA A 243 -8.97 12.29 -1.40
C ALA A 243 -7.58 12.91 -1.18
N VAL A 244 -6.95 13.36 -2.25
CA VAL A 244 -5.62 13.99 -2.19
C VAL A 244 -5.78 15.42 -1.67
N PRO A 245 -5.19 15.76 -0.51
CA PRO A 245 -5.28 17.11 0.02
C PRO A 245 -4.74 18.16 -0.96
N ASP A 246 -5.41 19.30 -1.04
CA ASP A 246 -4.86 20.51 -1.64
C ASP A 246 -4.25 21.36 -0.51
N ILE A 247 -2.92 21.37 -0.43
CA ILE A 247 -2.19 21.96 0.68
C ILE A 247 -1.46 23.20 0.17
N ASP A 248 -1.85 24.36 0.68
CA ASP A 248 -1.03 25.56 0.59
C ASP A 248 0.21 25.37 1.47
N VAL A 249 1.38 25.54 0.86
CA VAL A 249 2.67 25.36 1.53
C VAL A 249 2.95 26.44 2.56
N GLU A 250 2.35 27.63 2.42
CA GLU A 250 2.49 28.72 3.38
C GLU A 250 1.73 28.42 4.69
N ASP A 251 0.64 27.65 4.61
CA ASP A 251 -0.15 27.21 5.76
C ASP A 251 0.29 25.85 6.33
N TYR A 252 1.20 25.16 5.63
CA TYR A 252 1.67 23.84 6.03
C TYR A 252 2.40 23.86 7.38
N CYS A 253 2.02 22.93 8.26
CA CYS A 253 2.66 22.76 9.56
C CYS A 253 2.74 21.29 9.99
N LEU A 254 3.96 20.80 10.23
CA LEU A 254 4.21 19.53 10.90
C LEU A 254 4.25 19.71 12.43
N ILE A 255 3.38 19.02 13.15
CA ILE A 255 3.36 19.02 14.62
C ILE A 255 4.05 17.77 15.16
N VAL A 256 5.11 17.93 15.95
CA VAL A 256 5.76 16.84 16.70
C VAL A 256 5.40 16.97 18.17
N LYS A 257 4.87 15.92 18.79
CA LYS A 257 4.49 15.89 20.21
C LYS A 257 4.52 14.47 20.78
N GLY A 258 4.24 14.34 22.07
CA GLY A 258 4.07 13.04 22.73
C GLY A 258 5.04 12.84 23.89
N LYS A 259 5.19 11.59 24.32
CA LYS A 259 6.08 11.20 25.42
C LYS A 259 7.55 11.46 25.06
N GLY A 260 8.36 11.89 26.03
CA GLY A 260 9.80 12.11 25.84
C GLY A 260 10.21 13.22 24.85
N VAL A 261 9.27 13.99 24.31
CA VAL A 261 9.55 15.11 23.39
C VAL A 261 8.81 16.38 23.80
N LYS A 262 9.45 17.53 23.60
CA LYS A 262 8.80 18.84 23.65
C LYS A 262 7.95 19.02 22.41
N LYS A 263 6.77 19.63 22.56
CA LYS A 263 5.89 19.93 21.43
C LYS A 263 6.54 21.00 20.54
N HIS A 264 6.71 20.68 19.26
CA HIS A 264 7.19 21.61 18.24
C HIS A 264 6.26 21.64 17.03
N LYS A 265 6.29 22.79 16.34
CA LYS A 265 5.68 23.00 15.04
C LYS A 265 6.79 23.34 14.05
N PHE A 266 6.75 22.75 12.86
CA PHE A 266 7.72 23.00 11.80
C PHE A 266 6.98 23.34 10.51
N THR A 267 7.30 24.48 9.92
CA THR A 267 6.95 24.79 8.53
C THR A 267 7.79 23.94 7.57
N LEU A 268 7.46 23.94 6.27
CA LEU A 268 8.34 23.29 5.27
C LEU A 268 9.74 23.94 5.26
N LYS A 269 9.80 25.26 5.43
CA LYS A 269 11.06 26.01 5.52
C LYS A 269 11.91 25.54 6.71
N ASP A 270 11.29 25.39 7.88
CA ASP A 270 11.97 24.86 9.07
C ASP A 270 12.60 23.49 8.81
N LEU A 271 11.87 22.58 8.15
CA LEU A 271 12.36 21.24 7.82
C LEU A 271 13.55 21.25 6.85
N LYS A 272 13.62 22.24 5.95
CA LYS A 272 14.70 22.40 4.98
C LYS A 272 15.93 23.09 5.55
N GLU A 273 15.75 24.06 6.44
CA GLU A 273 16.83 24.94 6.89
C GLU A 273 17.43 24.54 8.24
N LYS A 274 16.64 23.96 9.16
CA LYS A 274 17.10 23.60 10.51
C LYS A 274 17.83 22.26 10.58
N PHE A 275 17.66 21.42 9.56
CA PHE A 275 18.10 20.03 9.59
C PHE A 275 18.91 19.68 8.33
N PRO A 276 19.95 18.84 8.44
CA PRO A 276 20.65 18.34 7.28
C PRO A 276 19.71 17.53 6.37
N LYS A 277 19.77 17.80 5.06
CA LYS A 277 19.09 16.96 4.07
C LYS A 277 19.81 15.63 3.95
N HIS A 278 19.07 14.54 4.06
CA HIS A 278 19.53 13.19 3.78
C HIS A 278 18.80 12.62 2.57
N GLU A 279 19.54 11.93 1.71
CA GLU A 279 18.97 11.19 0.58
C GLU A 279 18.95 9.69 0.90
N VAL A 280 17.82 9.05 0.63
CA VAL A 280 17.62 7.60 0.83
C VAL A 280 16.97 7.03 -0.41
N VAL A 281 17.59 6.02 -1.01
CA VAL A 281 16.96 5.23 -2.08
C VAL A 281 16.27 4.04 -1.45
N THR A 282 14.94 3.95 -1.57
CA THR A 282 14.17 2.81 -1.07
C THR A 282 13.07 2.43 -2.05
N THR A 283 12.82 1.13 -2.13
CA THR A 283 11.61 0.60 -2.74
C THR A 283 10.47 0.72 -1.75
N LEU A 284 9.30 1.13 -2.23
CA LEU A 284 8.05 1.00 -1.50
C LEU A 284 7.25 -0.12 -2.16
N GLN A 285 6.75 -1.05 -1.36
CA GLN A 285 5.84 -2.10 -1.79
C GLN A 285 4.58 -2.03 -0.94
N CYS A 286 3.40 -2.06 -1.57
CA CYS A 286 2.14 -2.17 -0.83
C CYS A 286 2.06 -3.54 -0.15
N ALA A 287 1.53 -3.58 1.08
CA ALA A 287 1.28 -4.85 1.77
C ALA A 287 0.37 -5.79 0.95
N GLY A 288 -0.51 -5.24 0.12
CA GLY A 288 -1.40 -5.99 -0.75
C GLY A 288 -0.89 -6.19 -2.18
N ASN A 289 0.38 -5.93 -2.50
CA ASN A 289 0.87 -6.24 -3.86
C ASN A 289 0.57 -7.72 -4.16
N ARG A 290 -0.01 -8.02 -5.33
CA ARG A 290 -0.50 -9.37 -5.70
C ARG A 290 -1.70 -9.92 -4.95
N ARG A 291 -2.57 -9.02 -4.47
CA ARG A 291 -3.79 -9.41 -3.78
C ARG A 291 -4.70 -10.31 -4.60
N GLU A 292 -4.82 -10.06 -5.91
CA GLU A 292 -5.69 -10.86 -6.77
C GLU A 292 -5.23 -12.32 -6.93
N ASP A 293 -3.95 -12.63 -6.65
CA ASP A 293 -3.50 -14.03 -6.58
C ASP A 293 -4.24 -14.83 -5.49
N MET A 294 -4.73 -14.17 -4.43
CA MET A 294 -5.44 -14.77 -3.30
C MET A 294 -6.97 -14.76 -3.45
N HIS A 295 -7.50 -14.27 -4.58
CA HIS A 295 -8.94 -14.19 -4.80
C HIS A 295 -9.46 -15.28 -5.74
N ASP A 296 -10.33 -16.16 -5.26
CA ASP A 296 -11.03 -17.15 -6.08
C ASP A 296 -12.48 -17.36 -5.62
N ASP A 297 -13.15 -18.45 -6.04
CA ASP A 297 -14.55 -18.72 -5.67
C ASP A 297 -14.74 -19.22 -4.24
N ASN A 298 -13.72 -19.84 -3.70
CA ASN A 298 -13.69 -20.35 -2.34
C ASN A 298 -13.03 -19.33 -1.39
N HIS A 299 -12.22 -18.41 -1.92
CA HIS A 299 -11.45 -17.45 -1.16
C HIS A 299 -11.72 -16.02 -1.62
N LYS A 300 -12.74 -15.39 -1.02
CA LYS A 300 -13.16 -14.02 -1.36
C LYS A 300 -12.32 -12.98 -0.62
N ILE A 301 -12.00 -11.88 -1.32
CA ILE A 301 -11.23 -10.76 -0.79
C ILE A 301 -12.13 -9.52 -0.82
N TYR A 302 -12.43 -9.00 0.37
CA TYR A 302 -13.39 -7.90 0.57
C TYR A 302 -12.73 -6.52 0.66
N ILE A 303 -11.43 -6.44 0.41
CA ILE A 303 -10.66 -5.21 0.65
C ILE A 303 -9.96 -4.75 -0.62
N ALA A 304 -10.19 -3.49 -0.93
CA ALA A 304 -9.55 -2.78 -2.01
C ALA A 304 -8.20 -2.14 -1.58
N PRO A 305 -7.34 -1.76 -2.53
CA PRO A 305 -7.48 -1.96 -3.98
C PRO A 305 -7.10 -3.38 -4.42
N HIS A 306 -7.61 -3.78 -5.58
CA HIS A 306 -7.42 -5.11 -6.18
C HIS A 306 -6.12 -5.16 -6.99
N TRP A 307 -4.99 -5.09 -6.27
CA TRP A 307 -3.66 -5.10 -6.88
C TRP A 307 -3.37 -6.40 -7.60
N VAL A 308 -2.74 -6.30 -8.77
CA VAL A 308 -2.31 -7.48 -9.54
C VAL A 308 -0.83 -7.75 -9.33
N VAL A 309 0.11 -6.91 -9.79
CA VAL A 309 1.54 -7.21 -9.63
C VAL A 309 2.44 -5.97 -9.54
N GLY A 310 1.93 -4.80 -9.88
CA GLY A 310 2.70 -3.57 -10.03
C GLY A 310 2.72 -2.66 -8.81
N ALA A 311 2.18 -3.06 -7.65
CA ALA A 311 2.12 -2.24 -6.44
C ALA A 311 3.47 -2.13 -5.70
N MET A 312 4.54 -1.85 -6.46
CA MET A 312 5.91 -1.70 -6.02
C MET A 312 6.65 -0.70 -6.93
N SER A 313 7.42 0.21 -6.35
CA SER A 313 8.23 1.18 -7.11
C SER A 313 9.42 1.68 -6.28
N THR A 314 10.45 2.19 -6.94
CA THR A 314 11.70 2.64 -6.29
C THR A 314 11.99 4.09 -6.62
N ALA A 315 12.32 4.89 -5.60
CA ALA A 315 12.69 6.29 -5.79
C ALA A 315 13.82 6.70 -4.83
N LYS A 316 14.49 7.80 -5.18
CA LYS A 316 15.39 8.52 -4.28
C LYS A 316 14.61 9.60 -3.53
N TRP A 317 14.57 9.51 -2.21
CA TRP A 317 13.81 10.42 -1.35
C TRP A 317 14.75 11.39 -0.64
N GLY A 318 14.35 12.64 -0.48
CA GLY A 318 15.17 13.69 0.17
C GLY A 318 14.44 14.41 1.29
N GLY A 319 15.07 14.50 2.47
CA GLY A 319 14.54 15.25 3.62
C GLY A 319 15.33 15.01 4.91
N PRO A 320 14.98 15.68 6.02
CA PRO A 320 15.64 15.46 7.30
C PRO A 320 15.35 14.09 7.89
N LYS A 321 16.32 13.53 8.63
CA LYS A 321 16.09 12.30 9.39
C LYS A 321 15.06 12.53 10.50
N ILE A 322 14.14 11.57 10.66
CA ILE A 322 13.17 11.56 11.77
C ILE A 322 13.91 11.62 13.11
N ARG A 323 15.00 10.86 13.24
CA ARG A 323 15.90 10.88 14.40
C ARG A 323 16.36 12.28 14.78
N ASP A 324 16.79 13.09 13.82
CA ASP A 324 17.34 14.42 14.07
C ASP A 324 16.26 15.39 14.53
N VAL A 325 15.06 15.28 13.97
CA VAL A 325 13.89 16.05 14.41
C VAL A 325 13.47 15.65 15.83
N LEU A 326 13.46 14.35 16.16
CA LEU A 326 13.18 13.87 17.52
C LEU A 326 14.23 14.35 18.53
N LYS A 327 15.52 14.31 18.14
CA LYS A 327 16.63 14.84 18.94
C LYS A 327 16.46 16.33 19.22
N TYR A 328 16.11 17.11 18.20
CA TYR A 328 15.82 18.53 18.34
C TYR A 328 14.64 18.78 19.31
N CYS A 329 13.64 17.91 19.31
CA CYS A 329 12.52 17.98 20.26
C CYS A 329 12.90 17.53 21.68
N GLY A 330 14.17 17.21 21.95
CA GLY A 330 14.69 16.89 23.29
C GLY A 330 14.78 15.41 23.63
N MET A 331 14.56 14.51 22.67
CA MET A 331 14.74 13.06 22.88
C MET A 331 16.21 12.67 22.85
N ASP A 332 16.64 11.83 23.78
CA ASP A 332 17.98 11.23 23.80
C ASP A 332 18.04 10.03 22.85
N VAL A 333 18.05 10.32 21.56
CA VAL A 333 18.01 9.31 20.50
C VAL A 333 19.27 8.43 20.48
N ASP A 334 20.42 8.95 20.92
CA ASP A 334 21.70 8.21 21.00
C ASP A 334 21.62 7.10 22.04
N ALA A 335 21.20 7.42 23.27
CA ALA A 335 20.99 6.41 24.31
C ALA A 335 19.88 5.39 23.93
N MET A 336 18.80 5.84 23.29
CA MET A 336 17.71 4.96 22.85
C MET A 336 18.16 3.96 21.77
N ALA A 337 18.88 4.43 20.75
CA ALA A 337 19.36 3.55 19.67
C ALA A 337 20.40 2.52 20.16
N LEU A 338 21.15 2.85 21.22
CA LEU A 338 22.09 1.93 21.88
C LEU A 338 21.42 1.01 22.92
N GLY A 339 20.11 1.18 23.17
CA GLY A 339 19.37 0.40 24.17
C GLY A 339 19.73 0.76 25.62
N GLU A 340 20.44 1.87 25.85
CA GLU A 340 20.90 2.31 27.17
C GLU A 340 19.76 2.93 28.01
N LYS A 341 18.79 3.56 27.32
CA LYS A 341 17.68 4.26 27.97
C LYS A 341 16.47 4.30 27.05
N THR A 342 15.30 3.97 27.58
CA THR A 342 14.01 4.21 26.92
C THR A 342 13.11 4.96 27.88
N PRO A 343 13.10 6.31 27.83
CA PRO A 343 12.23 7.10 28.71
C PRO A 343 10.76 6.71 28.53
N ASP A 344 9.99 6.72 29.62
CA ASP A 344 8.52 6.66 29.61
C ASP A 344 7.88 5.47 28.87
N ASN A 345 8.62 4.36 28.74
CA ASN A 345 8.16 3.15 28.03
C ASN A 345 7.71 3.46 26.59
N ILE A 346 8.38 4.39 25.92
CA ILE A 346 8.11 4.74 24.51
C ILE A 346 8.38 3.53 23.63
N LYS A 347 7.44 3.21 22.74
CA LYS A 347 7.53 2.04 21.84
C LYS A 347 7.29 2.38 20.38
N HIS A 348 6.60 3.48 20.09
CA HIS A 348 6.16 3.81 18.75
C HIS A 348 6.27 5.30 18.43
N VAL A 349 6.45 5.57 17.14
CA VAL A 349 6.18 6.88 16.53
C VAL A 349 4.95 6.71 15.65
N GLN A 350 3.90 7.45 15.95
CA GLN A 350 2.67 7.50 15.17
C GLN A 350 2.72 8.67 14.19
N PHE A 351 2.10 8.48 13.03
CA PHE A 351 1.98 9.46 11.95
C PHE A 351 0.52 9.67 11.60
N GLU A 352 0.15 10.92 11.33
CA GLU A 352 -1.16 11.28 10.77
C GLU A 352 -0.97 12.18 9.54
N GLY A 353 -1.81 11.95 8.52
CA GLY A 353 -1.87 12.70 7.27
C GLY A 353 -2.94 13.80 7.27
N TYR A 354 -2.84 14.75 6.35
CA TYR A 354 -3.84 15.78 6.11
C TYR A 354 -5.08 15.26 5.39
N ASP A 355 -5.00 14.08 4.78
CA ASP A 355 -6.12 13.43 4.12
C ASP A 355 -7.16 13.01 5.16
N ILE A 356 -8.40 13.49 4.98
CA ILE A 356 -9.55 13.26 5.86
C ILE A 356 -10.68 12.61 5.06
N ASP A 357 -11.44 11.74 5.71
CA ASP A 357 -12.73 11.31 5.19
C ASP A 357 -13.85 12.32 5.55
N GLU A 358 -15.05 12.05 5.06
CA GLU A 358 -16.28 12.80 5.28
C GLU A 358 -16.68 12.85 6.77
N THR A 359 -16.11 11.96 7.60
CA THR A 359 -16.32 11.93 9.06
C THR A 359 -15.26 12.74 9.82
N GLY A 360 -14.30 13.34 9.10
CA GLY A 360 -13.16 14.08 9.65
C GLY A 360 -12.02 13.19 10.14
N LEU A 361 -12.07 11.88 9.88
CA LEU A 361 -11.00 10.97 10.26
C LEU A 361 -9.88 10.99 9.25
N CYS A 362 -8.68 11.33 9.72
CA CYS A 362 -7.49 11.27 8.89
C CYS A 362 -6.78 9.93 8.90
N TYR A 363 -6.07 9.63 7.81
CA TYR A 363 -5.15 8.51 7.72
C TYR A 363 -4.08 8.55 8.81
N GLY A 364 -3.72 7.39 9.33
CA GLY A 364 -2.60 7.30 10.25
C GLY A 364 -2.15 5.87 10.53
N GLY A 365 -0.92 5.77 11.02
CA GLY A 365 -0.23 4.51 11.32
C GLY A 365 0.94 4.75 12.26
N SER A 366 1.72 3.70 12.55
CA SER A 366 2.91 3.83 13.38
C SER A 366 4.00 2.83 13.03
N ILE A 367 5.24 3.24 13.28
CA ILE A 367 6.41 2.36 13.27
C ILE A 367 6.95 2.18 14.70
N PRO A 368 7.70 1.11 14.98
CA PRO A 368 8.46 1.00 16.22
C PRO A 368 9.42 2.17 16.39
N ILE A 369 9.57 2.65 17.63
CA ILE A 369 10.48 3.76 17.96
C ILE A 369 11.92 3.41 17.60
N ASP A 370 12.32 2.15 17.79
CA ASP A 370 13.67 1.67 17.52
C ASP A 370 14.08 1.90 16.07
N LYS A 371 13.15 1.70 15.12
CA LYS A 371 13.37 2.01 13.70
C LYS A 371 13.49 3.52 13.44
N ALA A 372 12.72 4.34 14.15
CA ALA A 372 12.72 5.79 13.97
C ALA A 372 13.98 6.44 14.55
N VAL A 373 14.47 5.92 15.68
CA VAL A 373 15.70 6.41 16.30
C VAL A 373 16.93 5.82 15.64
N ASP A 374 16.99 4.55 15.27
CA ASP A 374 18.23 3.93 14.74
C ASP A 374 18.97 4.82 13.71
N GLY A 375 20.26 5.09 13.98
CA GLY A 375 21.13 5.88 13.11
C GLY A 375 21.37 5.22 11.74
N LEU A 376 21.19 3.90 11.66
CA LEU A 376 21.18 3.08 10.44
C LEU A 376 19.77 2.84 9.89
N GLY A 377 18.73 3.31 10.57
CA GLY A 377 17.33 3.12 10.17
C GLY A 377 16.93 3.93 8.94
N ASP A 378 17.65 5.02 8.64
CA ASP A 378 17.45 5.91 7.48
C ASP A 378 15.99 6.41 7.32
N CYS A 379 15.26 6.56 8.42
CA CYS A 379 13.92 7.14 8.43
C CYS A 379 14.00 8.67 8.21
N ILE A 380 13.24 9.20 7.26
CA ILE A 380 13.23 10.63 6.91
C ILE A 380 11.80 11.21 6.83
N PHE A 381 11.68 12.52 7.04
CA PHE A 381 10.53 13.30 6.57
C PHE A 381 10.86 13.87 5.18
N ALA A 382 10.50 13.15 4.13
CA ALA A 382 10.84 13.51 2.77
C ALA A 382 9.98 14.68 2.28
N TYR A 383 10.61 15.64 1.60
CA TYR A 383 9.95 16.71 0.83
C TYR A 383 10.36 16.69 -0.66
N GLU A 384 11.27 15.78 -1.03
CA GLU A 384 11.71 15.53 -2.40
C GLU A 384 11.62 14.05 -2.77
N MET A 385 11.35 13.79 -4.05
CA MET A 385 11.30 12.47 -4.68
C MET A 385 11.94 12.56 -6.08
N ASN A 386 12.94 11.71 -6.32
CA ASN A 386 13.76 11.70 -7.53
C ASN A 386 14.36 13.08 -7.90
N GLY A 387 14.72 13.87 -6.88
CA GLY A 387 15.35 15.18 -7.05
C GLY A 387 14.40 16.33 -7.36
N THR A 388 13.08 16.08 -7.41
CA THR A 388 12.05 17.12 -7.54
C THR A 388 11.23 17.21 -6.26
N PRO A 389 10.49 18.32 -6.02
CA PRO A 389 9.46 18.35 -4.98
C PRO A 389 8.51 17.15 -5.11
N LEU A 390 7.98 16.68 -3.98
CA LEU A 390 7.00 15.58 -3.99
C LEU A 390 5.81 15.91 -4.91
N PRO A 391 5.39 15.00 -5.79
CA PRO A 391 4.08 15.10 -6.43
C PRO A 391 2.95 15.02 -5.40
N ARG A 392 1.79 15.62 -5.70
CA ARG A 392 0.61 15.62 -4.79
C ARG A 392 0.19 14.21 -4.39
N ASP A 393 0.07 13.28 -5.32
CA ASP A 393 -0.25 11.86 -5.02
C ASP A 393 0.74 11.18 -4.08
N HIS A 394 1.99 11.65 -4.05
CA HIS A 394 3.07 11.04 -3.28
C HIS A 394 3.35 11.77 -1.97
N GLY A 395 2.48 12.69 -1.56
CA GLY A 395 2.49 13.28 -0.22
C GLY A 395 3.04 14.70 -0.14
N TYR A 396 2.96 15.50 -1.20
CA TYR A 396 3.31 16.93 -1.14
C TYR A 396 2.61 17.63 0.04
N PRO A 397 3.29 18.48 0.84
CA PRO A 397 4.70 18.84 0.72
C PRO A 397 5.67 17.92 1.46
N VAL A 398 5.19 17.09 2.40
CA VAL A 398 6.02 16.22 3.24
C VAL A 398 5.36 14.86 3.46
N ARG A 399 6.14 13.79 3.40
CA ARG A 399 5.75 12.44 3.83
C ARG A 399 6.76 11.83 4.79
N ALA A 400 6.33 10.88 5.60
CA ALA A 400 7.23 9.97 6.30
C ALA A 400 7.75 8.89 5.35
N ILE A 401 9.05 8.61 5.43
CA ILE A 401 9.71 7.46 4.82
C ILE A 401 10.41 6.65 5.91
N ALA A 402 10.05 5.37 6.06
CA ALA A 402 10.64 4.37 6.93
C ALA A 402 11.10 3.17 6.09
N PRO A 403 12.34 3.17 5.57
CA PRO A 403 12.81 2.17 4.62
C PRO A 403 12.69 0.73 5.13
N GLY A 404 12.39 -0.21 4.22
CA GLY A 404 12.22 -1.63 4.54
C GLY A 404 10.86 -2.01 5.15
N HIS A 405 9.99 -1.04 5.44
CA HIS A 405 8.63 -1.26 5.92
C HIS A 405 7.61 -1.15 4.78
N ALA A 406 6.47 -1.83 4.94
CA ALA A 406 5.36 -1.78 4.01
C ALA A 406 4.92 -0.35 3.68
N GLY A 407 4.41 -0.14 2.47
CA GLY A 407 3.93 1.17 2.00
C GLY A 407 2.92 1.85 2.94
N ALA A 408 2.15 1.07 3.69
CA ALA A 408 1.20 1.55 4.71
C ALA A 408 1.86 2.26 5.92
N ARG A 409 3.17 2.18 6.10
CA ARG A 409 3.87 2.89 7.19
C ARG A 409 4.48 4.21 6.72
N GLN A 410 4.41 4.47 5.42
CA GLN A 410 5.00 5.62 4.73
C GLN A 410 3.98 6.76 4.64
N CYS A 411 3.51 7.26 5.78
CA CYS A 411 2.40 8.21 5.86
C CYS A 411 2.64 9.45 4.97
N LYS A 412 1.70 9.72 4.06
CA LYS A 412 1.72 10.85 3.12
C LYS A 412 1.04 12.07 3.72
N TRP A 413 1.28 13.24 3.13
CA TRP A 413 0.67 14.51 3.54
C TRP A 413 0.80 14.75 5.04
N LEU A 414 2.01 14.52 5.57
CA LEU A 414 2.25 14.37 6.99
C LEU A 414 2.00 15.69 7.73
N HIS A 415 1.10 15.67 8.72
CA HIS A 415 0.77 16.84 9.53
C HIS A 415 1.07 16.65 11.02
N LYS A 416 1.15 15.40 11.49
CA LYS A 416 1.38 15.11 12.90
C LYS A 416 2.27 13.88 13.13
N VAL A 417 3.16 14.03 14.10
CA VAL A 417 4.03 12.97 14.64
C VAL A 417 3.80 12.88 16.14
N ILE A 418 3.46 11.68 16.62
CA ILE A 418 3.14 11.44 18.03
C ILE A 418 4.03 10.33 18.57
N VAL A 419 4.89 10.66 19.53
CA VAL A 419 5.70 9.69 20.27
C VAL A 419 4.84 9.06 21.36
N SER A 420 4.76 7.72 21.38
CA SER A 420 3.78 6.98 22.18
C SER A 420 4.33 5.66 22.73
N ASP A 421 3.74 5.19 23.83
CA ASP A 421 3.91 3.85 24.37
C ASP A 421 3.00 2.81 23.69
N LYS A 422 2.07 3.27 22.83
CA LYS A 422 1.13 2.45 22.08
C LYS A 422 1.27 2.68 20.58
N GLU A 423 0.94 1.66 19.81
CA GLU A 423 0.68 1.81 18.38
C GLU A 423 -0.42 2.83 18.09
N SER A 424 -0.46 3.33 16.86
CA SER A 424 -1.59 4.12 16.38
C SER A 424 -2.90 3.34 16.53
N GLN A 425 -3.93 3.99 17.05
CA GLN A 425 -5.26 3.39 17.26
C GLN A 425 -6.17 3.54 16.03
N LYS A 426 -5.66 4.10 14.93
CA LYS A 426 -6.39 4.28 13.67
C LYS A 426 -6.71 2.92 13.04
N SER A 427 -7.86 2.82 12.35
CA SER A 427 -8.35 1.58 11.73
C SER A 427 -7.32 0.93 10.80
N TRP A 428 -6.60 1.73 10.01
CA TRP A 428 -5.57 1.21 9.10
C TRP A 428 -4.41 0.51 9.82
N GLN A 429 -4.03 0.95 11.03
CA GLN A 429 -3.04 0.25 11.86
C GLN A 429 -3.65 -0.99 12.53
N GLN A 430 -4.84 -0.83 13.13
CA GLN A 430 -5.41 -1.85 14.02
C GLN A 430 -6.17 -2.97 13.30
N LYS A 431 -6.84 -2.68 12.18
CA LYS A 431 -7.76 -3.60 11.50
C LYS A 431 -7.28 -4.05 10.11
N SER A 432 -6.74 -3.14 9.30
CA SER A 432 -6.55 -3.40 7.87
C SER A 432 -5.29 -4.19 7.54
N TYR A 433 -4.11 -3.72 7.96
CA TYR A 433 -2.82 -4.27 7.52
C TYR A 433 -2.28 -5.34 8.47
N ARG A 434 -3.03 -6.44 8.63
CA ARG A 434 -2.67 -7.62 9.42
C ARG A 434 -2.70 -8.88 8.57
N GLY A 435 -1.72 -9.78 8.79
CA GLY A 435 -1.75 -11.13 8.23
C GLY A 435 -2.48 -12.07 9.20
N PHE A 436 -3.52 -12.75 8.74
CA PHE A 436 -4.30 -13.70 9.53
C PHE A 436 -3.92 -15.14 9.19
N ALA A 437 -4.29 -16.07 10.07
CA ALA A 437 -4.17 -17.50 9.77
C ALA A 437 -5.10 -17.89 8.60
N PRO A 438 -4.77 -18.93 7.81
CA PRO A 438 -5.56 -19.30 6.63
C PRO A 438 -6.99 -19.76 6.93
N ASP A 439 -7.29 -20.18 8.16
CA ASP A 439 -8.63 -20.60 8.59
C ASP A 439 -9.55 -19.42 8.98
N ILE A 440 -9.03 -18.19 9.03
CA ILE A 440 -9.79 -16.98 9.31
C ILE A 440 -10.31 -16.38 8.00
N ASN A 441 -11.63 -16.21 7.86
CA ASN A 441 -12.26 -15.65 6.66
C ASN A 441 -12.94 -14.30 6.94
N PHE A 442 -13.38 -13.60 5.89
CA PHE A 442 -14.02 -12.29 6.10
C PHE A 442 -15.44 -12.44 6.61
N GLU A 443 -16.24 -13.28 5.97
CA GLU A 443 -17.67 -13.38 6.17
C GLU A 443 -18.05 -13.78 7.61
N ASP A 444 -17.32 -14.74 8.17
CA ASP A 444 -17.61 -15.33 9.48
C ASP A 444 -16.83 -14.65 10.61
N ASP A 445 -15.56 -14.26 10.35
CA ASP A 445 -14.66 -13.74 11.37
C ASP A 445 -14.44 -12.24 11.27
N LEU A 446 -13.90 -11.72 10.16
CA LEU A 446 -13.47 -10.31 10.12
C LEU A 446 -14.63 -9.32 10.07
N ALA A 447 -15.81 -9.74 9.61
CA ALA A 447 -17.05 -8.99 9.70
C ALA A 447 -17.49 -8.75 11.16
N ASN A 448 -17.04 -9.59 12.09
CA ASN A 448 -17.29 -9.48 13.52
C ASN A 448 -16.00 -9.11 14.26
N TRP A 449 -15.70 -7.82 14.34
CA TRP A 449 -14.48 -7.37 15.00
C TRP A 449 -14.66 -7.22 16.53
N PRO A 450 -13.74 -7.73 17.37
CA PRO A 450 -12.47 -8.39 17.02
C PRO A 450 -12.63 -9.86 16.61
N PRO A 451 -11.90 -10.33 15.60
CA PRO A 451 -11.97 -11.72 15.16
C PRO A 451 -11.23 -12.66 16.13
N PRO A 452 -11.47 -13.98 16.03
CA PRO A 452 -10.65 -14.98 16.70
C PRO A 452 -9.15 -14.82 16.36
N ARG A 453 -8.29 -15.15 17.33
CA ARG A 453 -6.82 -15.16 17.17
C ARG A 453 -6.21 -13.83 16.69
N LEU A 454 -6.85 -12.68 16.99
CA LEU A 454 -6.33 -11.35 16.66
C LEU A 454 -4.91 -11.10 17.23
N ASP A 455 -4.60 -11.68 18.38
CA ASP A 455 -3.28 -11.65 19.02
C ASP A 455 -2.18 -12.37 18.19
N GLN A 456 -2.58 -13.29 17.31
CA GLN A 456 -1.70 -14.00 16.39
C GLN A 456 -1.68 -13.38 14.99
N ALA A 457 -2.40 -12.29 14.77
CA ALA A 457 -2.47 -11.61 13.48
C ALA A 457 -1.53 -10.38 13.46
N PRO A 458 -0.22 -10.54 13.13
CA PRO A 458 0.74 -9.45 13.23
C PRO A 458 0.39 -8.31 12.27
N ILE A 459 0.62 -7.08 12.75
CA ILE A 459 0.57 -5.90 11.91
C ILE A 459 1.77 -5.89 10.98
N VAL A 460 1.52 -5.72 9.68
CA VAL A 460 2.59 -5.73 8.67
C VAL A 460 3.51 -4.52 8.87
N GLN A 461 4.73 -4.77 9.32
CA GLN A 461 5.79 -3.75 9.43
C GLN A 461 6.78 -3.98 8.30
N GLU A 462 7.80 -4.79 8.51
CA GLU A 462 8.71 -5.21 7.44
C GLU A 462 8.03 -6.21 6.50
N MET A 463 8.40 -6.15 5.23
CA MET A 463 7.87 -7.05 4.20
C MET A 463 8.75 -8.30 4.01
N PRO A 464 8.17 -9.44 3.62
CA PRO A 464 8.93 -10.63 3.28
C PRO A 464 9.74 -10.43 1.99
N VAL A 465 10.60 -11.40 1.66
CA VAL A 465 11.30 -11.43 0.37
C VAL A 465 10.30 -11.64 -0.78
N GLN A 466 10.50 -10.94 -1.90
CA GLN A 466 9.67 -10.95 -3.10
C GLN A 466 10.56 -10.89 -4.35
N SER A 467 10.14 -11.55 -5.43
CA SER A 467 10.65 -11.34 -6.76
C SER A 467 9.57 -11.52 -7.81
N LEU A 468 9.67 -10.75 -8.89
CA LEU A 468 8.72 -10.70 -9.98
C LEU A 468 9.48 -10.77 -11.30
N VAL A 469 9.04 -11.65 -12.19
CA VAL A 469 9.42 -11.61 -13.60
C VAL A 469 8.61 -10.51 -14.25
N CYS A 470 9.30 -9.53 -14.84
CA CYS A 470 8.67 -8.37 -15.49
C CYS A 470 8.74 -8.47 -17.02
N ASN A 471 9.75 -9.18 -17.53
CA ASN A 471 9.97 -9.35 -18.95
C ASN A 471 10.46 -10.79 -19.22
N PRO A 472 9.81 -11.54 -20.12
CA PRO A 472 8.52 -11.20 -20.74
C PRO A 472 7.39 -11.05 -19.70
N PRO A 473 6.37 -10.19 -19.96
CA PRO A 473 5.17 -10.14 -19.12
C PRO A 473 4.22 -11.31 -19.45
N GLN A 474 3.19 -11.50 -18.61
CA GLN A 474 2.14 -12.51 -18.81
C GLN A 474 1.48 -12.35 -20.19
N ASN A 475 1.05 -13.46 -20.79
CA ASN A 475 0.23 -13.50 -22.01
C ASN A 475 0.89 -12.78 -23.19
N SER A 476 2.22 -12.72 -23.18
CA SER A 476 2.99 -12.19 -24.29
C SER A 476 3.23 -13.26 -25.34
N LEU A 477 3.16 -12.83 -26.60
CA LEU A 477 3.59 -13.59 -27.76
C LEU A 477 4.97 -13.11 -28.18
N LEU A 478 5.99 -13.94 -27.96
CA LEU A 478 7.38 -13.64 -28.29
C LEU A 478 7.74 -14.26 -29.64
N GLY A 479 8.29 -13.46 -30.55
CA GLY A 479 8.90 -14.01 -31.75
C GLY A 479 10.17 -14.78 -31.42
N MET A 480 10.28 -15.98 -31.99
CA MET A 480 11.32 -16.98 -31.69
C MET A 480 11.87 -17.65 -32.95
N LYS A 481 11.69 -17.04 -34.13
CA LYS A 481 12.25 -17.55 -35.39
C LYS A 481 13.77 -17.76 -35.25
N ASN A 482 14.20 -19.01 -35.47
CA ASN A 482 15.59 -19.47 -35.33
C ASN A 482 16.23 -19.25 -33.94
N ALA A 483 15.44 -18.97 -32.90
CA ALA A 483 15.94 -18.71 -31.55
C ALA A 483 16.10 -20.00 -30.75
N THR A 484 17.20 -20.11 -29.99
CA THR A 484 17.46 -21.25 -29.09
C THR A 484 17.45 -20.86 -27.62
N ASP A 485 17.24 -19.59 -27.29
CA ASP A 485 17.28 -19.04 -25.94
C ASP A 485 16.19 -18.00 -25.70
N ILE A 486 15.96 -17.68 -24.43
CA ILE A 486 15.05 -16.64 -23.96
C ILE A 486 15.72 -15.78 -22.89
N GLU A 487 15.48 -14.47 -22.93
CA GLU A 487 15.91 -13.54 -21.90
C GLU A 487 14.76 -13.26 -20.92
N VAL A 488 15.02 -13.45 -19.63
CA VAL A 488 14.10 -13.17 -18.53
C VAL A 488 14.69 -12.04 -17.69
N LYS A 489 13.90 -11.00 -17.38
CA LYS A 489 14.27 -9.89 -16.50
C LYS A 489 13.19 -9.67 -15.45
N GLY A 490 13.61 -9.14 -14.32
CA GLY A 490 12.70 -8.82 -13.25
C GLY A 490 13.33 -8.01 -12.13
N VAL A 491 12.58 -7.91 -11.05
CA VAL A 491 12.97 -7.19 -9.83
C VAL A 491 12.80 -8.10 -8.62
N ALA A 492 13.68 -7.94 -7.63
CA ALA A 492 13.63 -8.63 -6.35
C ALA A 492 13.90 -7.67 -5.20
N TRP A 493 13.21 -7.85 -4.07
CA TRP A 493 13.33 -6.97 -2.90
C TRP A 493 12.98 -7.71 -1.61
N SER A 494 13.50 -7.23 -0.49
CA SER A 494 13.13 -7.73 0.84
C SER A 494 13.06 -6.57 1.83
N GLY A 495 12.10 -6.63 2.75
CA GLY A 495 11.99 -5.65 3.83
C GLY A 495 13.17 -5.69 4.81
N GLY A 496 13.12 -4.81 5.81
CA GLY A 496 14.12 -4.77 6.90
C GLY A 496 15.56 -4.47 6.48
N GLY A 497 15.81 -4.14 5.21
CA GLY A 497 17.15 -3.82 4.71
C GLY A 497 18.00 -5.03 4.39
N ARG A 498 17.36 -6.21 4.34
CA ARG A 498 17.97 -7.50 3.98
C ARG A 498 18.34 -7.52 2.51
N LYS A 499 19.60 -7.82 2.22
CA LYS A 499 20.14 -7.84 0.86
C LYS A 499 19.55 -9.01 0.08
N ILE A 500 19.23 -8.81 -1.21
CA ILE A 500 19.00 -9.94 -2.12
C ILE A 500 20.34 -10.57 -2.47
N GLU A 501 20.56 -11.81 -2.04
CA GLU A 501 21.80 -12.54 -2.29
C GLU A 501 21.73 -13.36 -3.57
N ARG A 502 20.56 -13.91 -3.90
CA ARG A 502 20.35 -14.71 -5.11
C ARG A 502 18.93 -14.56 -5.63
N VAL A 503 18.80 -14.58 -6.95
CA VAL A 503 17.53 -14.82 -7.64
C VAL A 503 17.73 -16.03 -8.54
N ASP A 504 16.86 -17.02 -8.40
CA ASP A 504 16.82 -18.19 -9.27
C ASP A 504 15.67 -18.01 -10.27
N VAL A 505 15.89 -18.35 -11.54
CA VAL A 505 14.90 -18.27 -12.64
C VAL A 505 14.63 -19.67 -13.19
N SER A 506 13.36 -19.93 -13.49
CA SER A 506 12.84 -21.14 -14.12
C SER A 506 12.04 -20.78 -15.37
N ILE A 507 12.01 -21.67 -16.36
CA ILE A 507 11.18 -21.56 -17.58
C ILE A 507 10.26 -22.78 -17.80
N ASP A 508 10.18 -23.69 -16.82
CA ASP A 508 9.44 -24.95 -16.91
C ASP A 508 8.48 -25.19 -15.72
N GLY A 509 7.99 -24.11 -15.12
CA GLY A 509 7.05 -24.15 -13.99
C GLY A 509 7.69 -24.50 -12.65
N GLY A 510 8.99 -24.22 -12.50
CA GLY A 510 9.73 -24.38 -11.26
C GLY A 510 10.40 -25.74 -11.08
N LYS A 511 10.55 -26.53 -12.15
CA LYS A 511 11.20 -27.85 -12.10
C LYS A 511 12.72 -27.70 -12.12
N ASN A 512 13.24 -26.79 -12.95
CA ASN A 512 14.67 -26.50 -13.06
C ASN A 512 14.96 -25.02 -12.83
N TRP A 513 16.04 -24.74 -12.11
CA TRP A 513 16.39 -23.40 -11.66
C TRP A 513 17.82 -23.03 -12.04
N THR A 514 18.00 -21.82 -12.55
CA THR A 514 19.31 -21.24 -12.84
C THR A 514 19.46 -19.88 -12.17
N ALA A 515 20.61 -19.63 -11.53
CA ALA A 515 20.88 -18.34 -10.91
C ALA A 515 20.96 -17.22 -11.97
N ALA A 516 20.28 -16.10 -11.68
CA ALA A 516 20.26 -14.89 -12.48
C ALA A 516 21.45 -13.98 -12.17
N GLU A 517 21.81 -13.14 -13.13
CA GLU A 517 22.72 -12.02 -12.92
C GLU A 517 21.99 -10.89 -12.18
N LEU A 518 22.60 -10.31 -11.15
CA LEU A 518 22.00 -9.25 -10.33
C LEU A 518 22.60 -7.89 -10.69
N TYR A 519 21.73 -6.91 -10.93
CA TYR A 519 22.10 -5.52 -11.20
C TYR A 519 21.76 -4.62 -10.00
N LYS A 520 22.78 -4.00 -9.43
CA LYS A 520 22.73 -3.16 -8.22
C LYS A 520 23.52 -1.87 -8.46
N PRO A 521 22.94 -0.88 -9.16
CA PRO A 521 23.67 0.33 -9.56
C PRO A 521 23.95 1.29 -8.39
N ILE A 522 23.30 1.07 -7.24
CA ILE A 522 23.52 1.85 -6.03
C ILE A 522 24.25 1.01 -4.99
N GLU A 523 25.20 1.61 -4.29
CA GLU A 523 25.85 0.98 -3.15
C GLU A 523 24.98 1.16 -1.89
N GLN A 524 24.58 0.05 -1.29
CA GLN A 524 23.93 -0.01 0.01
C GLN A 524 24.70 -0.99 0.89
N ARG A 525 24.88 -0.66 2.18
CA ARG A 525 25.73 -1.42 3.11
C ARG A 525 25.19 -1.44 4.53
N ARG A 526 25.66 -2.40 5.33
CA ARG A 526 25.32 -2.59 6.76
C ARG A 526 23.83 -2.89 6.99
N ASN A 527 23.28 -3.84 6.24
CA ASN A 527 21.85 -4.23 6.32
C ASN A 527 20.89 -3.07 6.03
N ARG A 528 21.29 -2.21 5.08
CA ARG A 528 20.51 -1.05 4.61
C ARG A 528 20.17 -1.16 3.13
N HIS A 529 19.90 -2.38 2.67
CA HIS A 529 19.54 -2.68 1.30
C HIS A 529 18.06 -2.37 1.06
N TRP A 530 17.73 -1.08 1.06
CA TRP A 530 16.36 -0.59 1.00
C TRP A 530 15.76 -0.63 -0.40
N ALA A 531 16.60 -0.62 -1.44
CA ALA A 531 16.16 -0.62 -2.83
C ALA A 531 16.12 -2.05 -3.40
N TRP A 532 15.28 -2.23 -4.40
CA TRP A 532 15.20 -3.46 -5.16
C TRP A 532 16.51 -3.77 -5.90
N THR A 533 16.64 -5.02 -6.29
CA THR A 533 17.69 -5.55 -7.15
C THR A 533 17.03 -5.94 -8.45
N HIS A 534 17.47 -5.39 -9.58
CA HIS A 534 17.07 -5.90 -10.87
C HIS A 534 17.83 -7.21 -11.14
N PHE A 535 17.22 -8.14 -11.84
CA PHE A 535 17.89 -9.36 -12.28
C PHE A 535 17.61 -9.62 -13.75
N SER A 536 18.52 -10.35 -14.38
CA SER A 536 18.36 -10.86 -15.74
C SER A 536 18.91 -12.28 -15.84
N LYS A 537 18.40 -13.06 -16.77
CA LYS A 537 19.01 -14.33 -17.19
C LYS A 537 18.65 -14.67 -18.63
N THR A 538 19.66 -15.05 -19.42
CA THR A 538 19.42 -15.72 -20.70
C THR A 538 19.50 -17.24 -20.48
N LEU A 539 18.41 -17.95 -20.76
CA LEU A 539 18.31 -19.41 -20.63
C LEU A 539 18.22 -20.06 -22.00
N GLN A 540 18.96 -21.14 -22.20
CA GLN A 540 18.76 -22.01 -23.36
C GLN A 540 17.41 -22.72 -23.23
N LEU A 541 16.66 -22.77 -24.32
CA LEU A 541 15.41 -23.50 -24.39
C LEU A 541 15.70 -25.00 -24.33
N PRO A 542 14.88 -25.81 -23.63
CA PRO A 542 15.01 -27.27 -23.66
C PRO A 542 14.95 -27.81 -25.09
N GLU A 543 15.69 -28.88 -25.39
CA GLU A 543 15.72 -29.47 -26.74
C GLU A 543 14.33 -29.78 -27.28
N GLU A 544 13.42 -30.25 -26.43
CA GLU A 544 12.04 -30.55 -26.81
C GLU A 544 11.25 -29.30 -27.22
N VAL A 545 11.52 -28.15 -26.60
CA VAL A 545 10.93 -26.87 -27.00
C VAL A 545 11.50 -26.43 -28.34
N GLN A 546 12.83 -26.52 -28.52
CA GLN A 546 13.49 -26.17 -29.78
C GLN A 546 12.98 -27.03 -30.95
N LYS A 547 12.81 -28.35 -30.75
CA LYS A 547 12.24 -29.27 -31.75
C LYS A 547 10.81 -28.90 -32.15
N LYS A 548 9.97 -28.45 -31.20
CA LYS A 548 8.60 -27.99 -31.48
C LYS A 548 8.61 -26.69 -32.28
N LEU A 549 9.42 -25.71 -31.88
CA LEU A 549 9.57 -24.45 -32.60
C LEU A 549 10.08 -24.67 -34.04
N ALA A 550 11.05 -25.57 -34.23
CA ALA A 550 11.57 -25.93 -35.56
C ALA A 550 10.52 -26.59 -36.47
N LYS A 551 9.48 -27.21 -35.89
CA LYS A 551 8.32 -27.75 -36.62
C LYS A 551 7.24 -26.68 -36.91
N GLY A 552 7.50 -25.42 -36.58
CA GLY A 552 6.51 -24.34 -36.71
C GLY A 552 5.43 -24.35 -35.64
N GLN A 553 5.63 -25.04 -34.50
CA GLN A 553 4.64 -25.08 -33.43
C GLN A 553 4.90 -23.97 -32.41
N GLN A 554 3.84 -23.28 -32.00
CA GLN A 554 3.91 -22.39 -30.84
C GLN A 554 4.06 -23.19 -29.54
N VAL A 555 4.79 -22.64 -28.58
CA VAL A 555 5.03 -23.29 -27.27
C VAL A 555 4.84 -22.27 -26.15
N THR A 556 3.97 -22.56 -25.20
CA THR A 556 3.83 -21.74 -23.98
C THR A 556 4.79 -22.23 -22.90
N LEU A 557 5.62 -21.31 -22.40
CA LEU A 557 6.48 -21.51 -21.24
C LEU A 557 5.79 -21.11 -19.94
N ASP A 558 6.27 -21.63 -18.82
CA ASP A 558 5.89 -21.20 -17.48
C ASP A 558 7.14 -20.69 -16.75
N ILE A 559 7.27 -19.37 -16.72
CA ILE A 559 8.46 -18.66 -16.28
C ILE A 559 8.24 -18.18 -14.85
N SER A 560 9.21 -18.43 -13.98
CA SER A 560 9.13 -17.99 -12.59
C SER A 560 10.47 -17.51 -12.07
N SER A 561 10.41 -16.70 -11.02
CA SER A 561 11.57 -16.31 -10.23
C SER A 561 11.32 -16.58 -8.75
N LYS A 562 12.40 -16.85 -8.01
CA LYS A 562 12.41 -16.86 -6.55
C LYS A 562 13.68 -16.22 -6.01
N ALA A 563 13.52 -15.33 -5.05
CA ALA A 563 14.65 -14.68 -4.39
C ALA A 563 15.01 -15.31 -3.04
N MET A 564 16.29 -15.20 -2.68
CA MET A 564 16.84 -15.50 -1.36
C MET A 564 17.55 -14.26 -0.81
N ASN A 565 17.19 -13.85 0.40
CA ASN A 565 17.81 -12.69 1.05
C ASN A 565 19.00 -13.07 1.96
N SER A 566 19.65 -12.08 2.57
CA SER A 566 20.83 -12.24 3.44
C SER A 566 20.58 -13.08 4.69
N ASP A 567 19.32 -13.24 5.08
CA ASP A 567 18.89 -14.04 6.23
C ASP A 567 18.40 -15.42 5.78
N PHE A 568 18.66 -15.80 4.53
CA PHE A 568 18.23 -17.05 3.89
C PHE A 568 16.70 -17.24 3.83
N ASN A 569 15.91 -16.18 4.00
CA ASN A 569 14.48 -16.26 3.71
C ASN A 569 14.26 -16.44 2.21
N VAL A 570 13.28 -17.26 1.86
CA VAL A 570 12.90 -17.59 0.48
C VAL A 570 11.40 -17.41 0.27
N GLN A 571 11.00 -17.31 -0.99
CA GLN A 571 9.59 -17.32 -1.39
C GLN A 571 9.03 -18.75 -1.40
N PRO A 572 7.80 -18.97 -0.90
CA PRO A 572 7.13 -20.25 -0.99
C PRO A 572 6.76 -20.60 -2.43
N GLU A 573 6.65 -21.90 -2.74
CA GLU A 573 6.25 -22.37 -4.07
C GLU A 573 4.80 -21.97 -4.39
N ARG A 574 3.88 -22.15 -3.44
CA ARG A 574 2.44 -21.99 -3.66
C ARG A 574 1.79 -21.07 -2.64
N MET A 575 0.63 -20.53 -3.02
CA MET A 575 -0.10 -19.52 -2.27
C MET A 575 -0.97 -20.12 -1.15
N GLU A 576 -1.60 -21.27 -1.40
CA GLU A 576 -2.73 -21.79 -0.62
C GLU A 576 -2.42 -21.95 0.88
N PRO A 577 -1.25 -22.48 1.31
CA PRO A 577 -0.93 -22.59 2.74
C PRO A 577 -0.74 -21.24 3.45
N TYR A 578 -0.60 -20.16 2.68
CA TYR A 578 -0.30 -18.80 3.17
C TYR A 578 -1.43 -17.82 2.87
N TRP A 579 -2.57 -18.31 2.37
CA TRP A 579 -3.74 -17.49 2.15
C TRP A 579 -4.14 -16.75 3.43
N ASN A 580 -4.63 -15.52 3.30
CA ASN A 580 -5.20 -14.78 4.41
C ASN A 580 -6.30 -13.83 3.94
N ALA A 581 -7.35 -13.67 4.75
CA ALA A 581 -8.55 -12.89 4.41
C ALA A 581 -8.31 -11.39 4.11
N ARG A 582 -7.14 -10.83 4.47
CA ARG A 582 -6.78 -9.45 4.13
C ARG A 582 -6.06 -9.34 2.78
N GLY A 583 -5.61 -10.45 2.20
CA GLY A 583 -4.79 -10.47 1.00
C GLY A 583 -3.57 -9.58 1.16
N VAL A 584 -2.72 -9.87 2.14
CA VAL A 584 -1.46 -9.15 2.39
C VAL A 584 -0.26 -10.08 2.46
N CYS A 585 0.94 -9.52 2.26
CA CYS A 585 2.23 -10.22 2.29
C CYS A 585 2.35 -11.38 1.29
N ILE A 586 1.66 -11.27 0.14
CA ILE A 586 1.69 -12.29 -0.92
C ILE A 586 3.09 -12.35 -1.55
N ASN A 587 3.73 -13.52 -1.47
CA ASN A 587 5.09 -13.68 -1.96
C ASN A 587 5.42 -15.08 -2.51
N HIS A 588 4.44 -15.92 -2.85
CA HIS A 588 4.72 -17.18 -3.55
C HIS A 588 5.37 -16.94 -4.92
N TRP A 589 5.87 -17.99 -5.57
CA TRP A 589 6.47 -17.83 -6.90
C TRP A 589 5.45 -17.23 -7.86
N TYR A 590 5.85 -16.14 -8.54
CA TYR A 590 5.02 -15.55 -9.58
C TYR A 590 5.23 -16.34 -10.88
N HIS A 591 4.14 -16.84 -11.45
CA HIS A 591 4.14 -17.65 -12.67
C HIS A 591 3.74 -16.80 -13.88
N VAL A 592 4.63 -16.78 -14.86
CA VAL A 592 4.51 -16.04 -16.10
C VAL A 592 4.38 -17.01 -17.29
N LYS A 593 3.16 -17.16 -17.81
CA LYS A 593 2.83 -17.83 -19.06
C LYS A 593 3.18 -16.94 -20.24
N THR A 594 4.06 -17.44 -21.11
CA THR A 594 4.51 -16.72 -22.31
C THR A 594 4.53 -17.66 -23.50
N THR A 595 3.91 -17.26 -24.60
CA THR A 595 3.84 -18.06 -25.83
C THR A 595 4.99 -17.68 -26.76
N LEU A 596 5.73 -18.70 -27.22
CA LEU A 596 6.82 -18.59 -28.18
C LEU A 596 6.28 -18.85 -29.59
N ASP A 597 6.51 -17.91 -30.51
CA ASP A 597 6.06 -17.97 -31.91
C ASP A 597 7.24 -18.12 -32.88
N PRO A 598 7.44 -19.29 -33.50
CA PRO A 598 8.56 -19.51 -34.43
C PRO A 598 8.38 -18.79 -35.77
N HIS A 599 7.21 -18.21 -36.05
CA HIS A 599 6.95 -17.49 -37.31
C HIS A 599 7.32 -16.01 -37.26
N ARG A 600 7.60 -15.47 -36.07
CA ARG A 600 7.97 -14.06 -35.87
C ARG A 600 9.44 -13.90 -35.53
N GLU A 601 10.04 -12.80 -35.97
CA GLU A 601 11.46 -12.51 -35.74
C GLU A 601 11.80 -12.43 -34.25
N LYS A 602 12.98 -12.94 -33.86
CA LYS A 602 13.43 -12.94 -32.47
C LYS A 602 13.45 -11.51 -31.90
N GLY A 603 12.88 -11.34 -30.71
CA GLY A 603 12.84 -10.06 -30.02
C GLY A 603 11.61 -9.21 -30.35
N THR A 604 10.79 -9.63 -31.33
CA THR A 604 9.45 -9.06 -31.48
C THR A 604 8.57 -9.50 -30.31
N LYS A 605 7.79 -8.56 -29.78
CA LYS A 605 6.79 -8.82 -28.73
C LYS A 605 5.46 -8.32 -29.22
N ALA A 606 4.42 -9.12 -29.05
CA ALA A 606 3.04 -8.70 -29.19
C ALA A 606 2.24 -9.15 -27.96
N HIS A 607 1.10 -8.52 -27.76
CA HIS A 607 0.09 -9.08 -26.88
C HIS A 607 -0.47 -10.35 -27.55
N ASP A 608 -0.73 -11.39 -26.78
CA ASP A 608 -1.54 -12.50 -27.27
C ASP A 608 -2.99 -12.00 -27.38
N ASN A 609 -3.44 -11.71 -28.60
CA ASN A 609 -4.79 -11.19 -28.88
C ASN A 609 -5.89 -12.26 -28.69
N THR A 610 -5.52 -13.49 -28.27
CA THR A 610 -6.49 -14.56 -28.00
C THR A 610 -7.08 -14.48 -26.58
N THR A 611 -6.49 -13.66 -25.71
CA THR A 611 -6.95 -13.43 -24.35
C THR A 611 -7.20 -11.93 -24.15
N ASP A 612 -8.41 -11.52 -23.77
CA ASP A 612 -8.74 -10.14 -23.34
C ASP A 612 -8.06 -9.76 -22.00
N GLU A 613 -6.94 -10.40 -21.67
CA GLU A 613 -6.32 -10.39 -20.36
C GLU A 613 -5.28 -9.28 -20.23
N PHE A 614 -5.30 -8.63 -19.08
CA PHE A 614 -4.44 -7.53 -18.66
C PHE A 614 -2.94 -7.72 -18.93
N ALA A 615 -2.22 -6.62 -19.17
CA ALA A 615 -0.74 -6.60 -19.14
C ALA A 615 -0.16 -6.99 -17.76
N ASN A 616 -0.87 -6.66 -16.67
CA ASN A 616 -0.61 -7.17 -15.33
C ASN A 616 -1.62 -8.28 -15.04
N THR A 617 -1.19 -9.53 -15.00
CA THR A 617 -2.10 -10.67 -14.74
C THR A 617 -1.70 -11.39 -13.45
N PRO A 618 -2.66 -11.85 -12.64
CA PRO A 618 -2.38 -12.72 -11.52
C PRO A 618 -1.71 -14.04 -11.96
N SER A 619 -0.93 -14.64 -11.06
CA SER A 619 -0.38 -16.00 -11.21
C SER A 619 -1.37 -17.10 -10.85
N GLY A 620 -2.42 -16.75 -10.11
CA GLY A 620 -3.54 -17.59 -9.68
C GLY A 620 -4.75 -16.72 -9.35
N GLY A 621 -5.87 -17.34 -8.94
CA GLY A 621 -7.12 -16.62 -8.69
C GLY A 621 -8.07 -16.58 -9.90
N LYS A 622 -9.34 -16.19 -9.67
CA LYS A 622 -10.44 -16.25 -10.68
C LYS A 622 -10.72 -14.95 -11.43
N PHE A 623 -10.04 -13.85 -11.13
CA PHE A 623 -10.30 -12.60 -11.84
C PHE A 623 -9.63 -12.57 -13.22
N ALA A 624 -10.38 -13.08 -14.19
CA ALA A 624 -10.38 -12.66 -15.58
C ALA A 624 -11.52 -11.64 -15.76
N GLN A 625 -11.22 -10.34 -15.75
CA GLN A 625 -12.14 -9.32 -16.28
C GLN A 625 -11.35 -8.37 -17.16
N ALA A 626 -11.67 -8.26 -18.44
CA ALA A 626 -10.98 -7.33 -19.33
C ALA A 626 -10.98 -5.90 -18.77
N TRP A 627 -9.81 -5.27 -18.75
CA TRP A 627 -9.64 -3.87 -18.33
C TRP A 627 -10.55 -2.96 -19.16
N GLY A 628 -11.25 -2.01 -18.53
CA GLY A 628 -12.07 -1.02 -19.24
C GLY A 628 -13.54 -1.38 -19.49
N THR A 629 -14.02 -2.60 -19.19
CA THR A 629 -15.37 -3.02 -19.61
C THR A 629 -16.53 -2.55 -18.74
N HIS A 630 -16.31 -2.14 -17.47
CA HIS A 630 -17.43 -1.87 -16.54
C HIS A 630 -17.21 -0.66 -15.59
N GLY A 631 -16.29 0.24 -15.92
CA GLY A 631 -16.06 1.47 -15.13
C GLY A 631 -15.46 1.27 -13.73
N TRP A 632 -15.06 0.06 -13.35
CA TRP A 632 -14.21 -0.19 -12.15
C TRP A 632 -12.74 0.15 -12.41
N THR A 633 -12.36 0.14 -13.68
CA THR A 633 -11.04 0.43 -14.20
C THR A 633 -11.24 1.16 -15.52
N ILE A 634 -10.66 2.34 -15.68
CA ILE A 634 -10.68 3.07 -16.94
C ILE A 634 -9.52 2.53 -17.77
N ASP A 635 -9.81 2.09 -19.00
CA ASP A 635 -8.80 1.93 -20.05
C ASP A 635 -8.45 3.32 -20.62
N PRO A 636 -7.24 3.86 -20.39
CA PRO A 636 -6.74 5.06 -21.01
C PRO A 636 -6.34 4.87 -22.48
N GLN A 637 -6.32 3.64 -23.03
CA GLN A 637 -6.18 3.44 -24.48
C GLN A 637 -7.44 3.88 -25.25
N HIS A 638 -8.59 4.01 -24.59
CA HIS A 638 -9.82 4.54 -25.19
C HIS A 638 -10.02 6.06 -25.01
N GLN A 639 -8.93 6.82 -24.82
CA GLN A 639 -8.94 8.28 -25.04
C GLN A 639 -8.43 8.69 -26.43
N SER A 640 -8.19 7.75 -27.36
CA SER A 640 -7.67 8.11 -28.69
C SER A 640 -8.76 8.35 -29.73
N ASP A 641 -8.82 9.58 -30.22
CA ASP A 641 -9.17 9.92 -31.60
C ASP A 641 -8.50 8.91 -32.57
N PRO A 642 -9.24 8.24 -33.48
CA PRO A 642 -8.71 7.21 -34.37
C PRO A 642 -7.73 7.72 -35.47
N LYS A 643 -7.04 8.85 -35.28
CA LYS A 643 -6.11 9.41 -36.28
C LYS A 643 -4.64 9.54 -35.86
N ALA A 644 -4.26 9.09 -34.66
CA ALA A 644 -2.87 9.21 -34.19
C ALA A 644 -2.08 7.87 -34.19
N ASN A 645 -2.14 7.11 -35.29
CA ASN A 645 -1.24 5.97 -35.51
C ASN A 645 -0.13 6.33 -36.51
N VAL A 646 0.93 7.01 -36.04
CA VAL A 646 2.27 6.98 -36.65
C VAL A 646 3.32 7.13 -35.55
N ALA A 647 4.09 6.07 -35.30
CA ALA A 647 5.23 6.09 -34.38
C ALA A 647 6.40 6.92 -34.97
N PRO A 648 7.07 7.81 -34.21
CA PRO A 648 8.37 8.33 -34.59
C PRO A 648 9.49 7.41 -34.08
N GLU A 649 10.44 7.14 -34.96
CA GLU A 649 11.66 6.36 -34.73
C GLU A 649 12.48 6.86 -33.54
N ALA A 650 12.89 5.93 -32.66
CA ALA A 650 13.83 6.20 -31.59
C ALA A 650 15.24 6.45 -32.16
N LYS A 651 15.78 7.66 -31.95
CA LYS A 651 17.22 7.92 -32.08
C LYS A 651 17.91 7.69 -30.74
N HIS A 652 18.93 6.84 -30.78
CA HIS A 652 19.84 6.54 -29.67
C HIS A 652 20.51 7.81 -29.10
N PHE A 653 20.59 7.85 -27.76
CA PHE A 653 21.67 8.49 -27.01
C PHE A 653 22.08 7.57 -25.85
#